data_AF-A0A9D5Y5B0-F1
#
_entry.id   AF-A0A9D5Y5B0-F1
#
_cell.length_a   1.000
_cell.length_b   1.000
_cell.length_c   1.000
_cell.angle_alpha   90.00
_cell.angle_beta   90.00
_cell.angle_gamma   90.00
#
_symmetry.space_group_name_H-M   'P 1'
#
loop_
_entity.id
_entity.type
_entity.pdbx_description
1 polymer ?
#
loop_
_entity_poly.entity_id
_entity_poly.type
_entity_poly.pdbx_seq_one_letter_code
_entity_poly.pdbx_strand_id
1 'polypeptide(L)'
;MKKRVFSIILCLAMMLSLVTVFASCKKTGDGEPVVDKKVLEVDLSAYTVVQASDLSSDVKNEVANVADKLSTLSGVPFRPQVDQEEEAVETEDLEILVGNTNRKETVKALNSIGELGWTIRVFDNKIVIVGTTSFLTRVALSYFNDHYVTAEAVQGSKISLNKKVTVKNMETVSLLEGSVEDAVGAYTIVFNHNTDSTDGSEFGNEPNGATVDYPVTISNSIRSDLANAVGIRANGFALKQDDVEVSKNEVLVGNVDRPETKEILATLASDEYNLTIKNGKIILAAWNDTCLARVYRLFQSMIKDSTVEDEDGNETLYIPANFSITMKLSDSWVTDFPTPEGDGIELLTTQDVSDGSHLYVYAGEGVSLEAYKAYCEKLIGEKYVQYGPETNLEGSYFSTYINYSAGINLRVSYFAYAHAEAQDVDNFVESIRIVANTTDGVETPDTDYYNPKQAYVKMTETAITAVKIDYSTGAFGMSYVITLEDGSFIVYDGGGIAGGNTNQHEYLWNILNELYKKSHEGDEPDSSNPIHIRAWILTHEHMDHYMIFTKFCEKFGKDSRLRFDMLLANFASDVECYNVYNPESYVESNLESLQGYVTDRDGDGKGFDYIKIHTGEIFYMANAKMEVLYTHEDIWPQHLEYFNNSSSIFRITLDSTNGKGVTEKSHTTIWLGDLERVGSKCMRAMYGDTLTADHVQVAHHGWNGVEAELYQLIAPEVVWWPAASNVYTGNSGNPNASAWYKKVDYILAHEIASVKIIIMSDKYNTSMYLTKDGSQYAEDELFNVGETAIPKYDTDSIIYKGN
;
A
#
# COMPACT_ATOMS: atom_id res chain seq x y z
N MET A 1 8.82 -25.42 47.64
CA MET A 1 9.45 -26.33 46.64
C MET A 1 8.48 -27.04 45.68
N LYS A 2 7.15 -26.99 45.84
CA LYS A 2 6.20 -27.62 44.88
C LYS A 2 5.54 -26.67 43.86
N LYS A 3 5.73 -25.34 43.97
CA LYS A 3 5.16 -24.35 43.02
C LYS A 3 6.09 -23.94 41.88
N ARG A 4 7.41 -24.15 41.99
CA ARG A 4 8.40 -23.85 40.91
C ARG A 4 8.55 -24.97 39.89
N VAL A 5 8.02 -26.17 40.16
CA VAL A 5 8.08 -27.31 39.25
C VAL A 5 6.89 -27.31 38.28
N PHE A 6 5.76 -26.68 38.63
CA PHE A 6 4.59 -26.61 37.76
C PHE A 6 4.71 -25.57 36.64
N SER A 7 5.37 -24.42 36.88
CA SER A 7 5.60 -23.41 35.83
C SER A 7 6.63 -23.85 34.80
N ILE A 8 7.62 -24.66 35.17
CA ILE A 8 8.61 -25.20 34.22
C ILE A 8 7.99 -26.30 33.34
N ILE A 9 7.06 -27.10 33.89
CA ILE A 9 6.34 -28.13 33.12
C ILE A 9 5.29 -27.49 32.18
N LEU A 10 4.68 -26.35 32.53
CA LEU A 10 3.76 -25.63 31.64
C LEU A 10 4.49 -24.87 30.52
N CYS A 11 5.66 -24.28 30.79
CA CYS A 11 6.49 -23.67 29.74
C CYS A 11 7.12 -24.71 28.81
N LEU A 12 7.44 -25.92 29.30
CA LEU A 12 7.82 -27.04 28.43
C LEU A 12 6.63 -27.61 27.64
N ALA A 13 5.40 -27.51 28.13
CA ALA A 13 4.21 -27.93 27.38
C ALA A 13 3.79 -26.91 26.30
N MET A 14 4.02 -25.60 26.52
CA MET A 14 3.80 -24.54 25.53
C MET A 14 4.95 -24.40 24.51
N MET A 15 6.18 -24.76 24.87
CA MET A 15 7.27 -24.93 23.88
C MET A 15 7.15 -26.23 23.07
N LEU A 16 6.23 -27.13 23.41
CA LEU A 16 5.91 -28.32 22.62
C LEU A 16 4.69 -28.16 21.68
N SER A 17 4.07 -26.98 21.62
CA SER A 17 3.01 -26.65 20.64
C SER A 17 3.52 -25.84 19.44
N LEU A 18 4.83 -25.57 19.35
CA LEU A 18 5.50 -24.91 18.21
C LEU A 18 6.39 -25.87 17.39
N VAL A 19 6.28 -27.18 17.63
CA VAL A 19 6.85 -28.23 16.78
C VAL A 19 5.80 -29.33 16.64
N THR A 20 4.82 -29.11 15.76
CA THR A 20 4.04 -30.21 15.18
C THR A 20 4.38 -30.34 13.70
N VAL A 21 5.65 -30.69 13.45
CA VAL A 21 6.04 -31.43 12.25
C VAL A 21 6.57 -32.78 12.75
N PHE A 22 5.76 -33.82 12.52
CA PHE A 22 6.02 -35.25 12.67
C PHE A 22 6.64 -35.78 13.99
N ALA A 23 5.79 -36.04 14.98
CA ALA A 23 6.04 -37.09 15.98
C ALA A 23 4.75 -37.76 16.47
N SER A 24 4.21 -38.68 15.69
CA SER A 24 3.35 -39.74 16.21
C SER A 24 3.57 -41.05 15.45
N CYS A 25 4.11 -42.06 16.14
CA CYS A 25 4.22 -43.41 15.61
C CYS A 25 2.84 -44.07 15.47
N LYS A 26 2.29 -44.13 14.24
CA LYS A 26 1.95 -45.39 13.53
C LYS A 26 1.15 -45.13 12.24
N LYS A 27 1.62 -45.81 11.18
CA LYS A 27 1.22 -45.82 9.76
C LYS A 27 1.62 -44.56 9.00
N THR A 28 2.78 -44.64 8.35
CA THR A 28 3.23 -43.77 7.26
C THR A 28 2.17 -43.77 6.18
N GLY A 29 1.43 -42.67 6.05
CA GLY A 29 0.52 -42.44 4.94
C GLY A 29 1.30 -42.11 3.66
N ASP A 30 0.68 -42.36 2.52
CA ASP A 30 1.23 -42.01 1.22
C ASP A 30 1.43 -40.48 1.15
N GLY A 31 2.63 -40.02 0.78
CA GLY A 31 2.98 -38.59 0.63
C GLY A 31 3.88 -37.96 1.71
N GLU A 32 4.08 -38.56 2.88
CA GLU A 32 5.01 -38.00 3.89
C GLU A 32 6.48 -38.42 3.68
N PRO A 33 7.47 -37.55 4.01
CA PRO A 33 8.88 -37.89 3.90
C PRO A 33 9.27 -39.07 4.79
N VAL A 34 9.71 -40.18 4.17
CA VAL A 34 10.31 -41.30 4.89
C VAL A 34 11.79 -41.00 5.11
N VAL A 35 12.13 -40.62 6.33
CA VAL A 35 13.50 -40.23 6.74
C VAL A 35 14.27 -41.43 7.30
N ASP A 36 15.44 -41.72 6.74
CA ASP A 36 16.37 -42.72 7.28
C ASP A 36 16.95 -42.22 8.61
N LYS A 37 16.91 -43.07 9.65
CA LYS A 37 17.42 -42.72 10.98
C LYS A 37 18.93 -42.50 11.01
N LYS A 38 19.66 -43.00 10.01
CA LYS A 38 21.12 -42.82 9.93
C LYS A 38 21.43 -41.39 9.47
N VAL A 39 21.97 -40.59 10.38
CA VAL A 39 22.58 -39.29 10.07
C VAL A 39 24.04 -39.49 9.67
N LEU A 40 24.49 -38.74 8.68
CA LEU A 40 25.86 -38.70 8.17
C LEU A 40 26.42 -37.30 8.37
N GLU A 41 27.70 -37.23 8.75
CA GLU A 41 28.49 -36.00 8.59
C GLU A 41 29.25 -36.09 7.26
N VAL A 42 29.03 -35.11 6.39
CA VAL A 42 29.72 -35.00 5.10
C VAL A 42 30.58 -33.74 5.12
N ASP A 43 31.86 -33.88 4.79
CA ASP A 43 32.76 -32.74 4.62
C ASP A 43 32.66 -32.20 3.19
N LEU A 44 32.14 -30.98 3.06
CA LEU A 44 31.86 -30.34 1.78
C LEU A 44 33.06 -29.63 1.15
N SER A 45 34.24 -29.63 1.79
CA SER A 45 35.41 -28.85 1.35
C SER A 45 35.82 -29.03 -0.12
N ALA A 46 35.54 -30.22 -0.68
CA ALA A 46 35.87 -30.60 -2.05
C ALA A 46 34.62 -30.87 -2.91
N TYR A 47 33.42 -30.62 -2.39
CA TYR A 47 32.19 -30.81 -3.13
C TYR A 47 31.99 -29.69 -4.15
N THR A 48 31.48 -30.03 -5.34
CA THR A 48 30.90 -29.09 -6.30
C THR A 48 29.40 -29.27 -6.39
N VAL A 49 28.68 -28.30 -6.95
CA VAL A 49 27.24 -28.43 -7.23
C VAL A 49 27.08 -28.59 -8.74
N VAL A 50 26.41 -29.67 -9.16
CA VAL A 50 26.06 -29.93 -10.56
C VAL A 50 24.56 -30.06 -10.68
N GLN A 51 23.97 -29.29 -11.58
CA GLN A 51 22.53 -29.25 -11.81
C GLN A 51 22.20 -29.71 -13.23
N ALA A 52 21.06 -30.39 -13.39
CA ALA A 52 20.62 -30.85 -14.70
C ALA A 52 20.33 -29.68 -15.65
N SER A 53 20.58 -29.89 -16.94
CA SER A 53 20.49 -28.84 -17.97
C SER A 53 19.05 -28.45 -18.31
N ASP A 54 18.12 -29.37 -18.11
CA ASP A 54 16.69 -29.27 -18.39
C ASP A 54 15.87 -28.63 -17.26
N LEU A 55 16.47 -28.32 -16.10
CA LEU A 55 15.77 -27.60 -15.02
C LEU A 55 15.28 -26.23 -15.49
N SER A 56 14.12 -25.82 -14.98
CA SER A 56 13.56 -24.50 -15.25
C SER A 56 14.44 -23.39 -14.67
N SER A 57 14.29 -22.16 -15.16
CA SER A 57 15.00 -20.99 -14.62
C SER A 57 14.75 -20.79 -13.14
N ASP A 58 13.53 -21.06 -12.67
CA ASP A 58 13.14 -20.89 -11.27
C ASP A 58 13.85 -21.90 -10.38
N VAL A 59 13.89 -23.18 -10.79
CA VAL A 59 14.62 -24.20 -10.05
C VAL A 59 16.12 -23.91 -10.06
N LYS A 60 16.69 -23.46 -11.19
CA LYS A 60 18.11 -23.06 -11.27
C LYS A 60 18.43 -21.89 -10.35
N ASN A 61 17.52 -20.91 -10.22
CA ASN A 61 17.68 -19.81 -9.27
C ASN A 61 17.64 -20.30 -7.81
N GLU A 62 16.79 -21.25 -7.48
CA GLU A 62 16.78 -21.86 -6.15
C GLU A 62 18.06 -22.66 -5.88
N VAL A 63 18.61 -23.38 -6.87
CA VAL A 63 19.91 -24.04 -6.72
C VAL A 63 21.00 -23.02 -6.40
N ALA A 64 20.99 -21.86 -7.08
CA ALA A 64 21.91 -20.77 -6.79
C ALA A 64 21.73 -20.23 -5.37
N ASN A 65 20.49 -19.96 -4.93
CA ASN A 65 20.20 -19.47 -3.59
C ASN A 65 20.66 -20.45 -2.49
N VAL A 66 20.38 -21.75 -2.67
CA VAL A 66 20.82 -22.79 -1.73
C VAL A 66 22.35 -22.90 -1.73
N ALA A 67 23.00 -22.81 -2.89
CA ALA A 67 24.46 -22.82 -2.99
C ALA A 67 25.09 -21.59 -2.31
N ASP A 68 24.51 -20.40 -2.46
CA ASP A 68 24.99 -19.17 -1.82
C ASP A 68 24.83 -19.23 -0.29
N LYS A 69 23.68 -19.72 0.18
CA LYS A 69 23.44 -19.93 1.62
C LYS A 69 24.39 -20.98 2.20
N LEU A 70 24.57 -22.10 1.49
CA LEU A 70 25.51 -23.15 1.90
C LEU A 70 26.96 -22.62 1.88
N SER A 71 27.32 -21.77 0.93
CA SER A 71 28.65 -21.13 0.88
C SER A 71 28.88 -20.21 2.07
N THR A 72 27.85 -19.42 2.41
CA THR A 72 27.86 -18.50 3.54
C THR A 72 28.03 -19.24 4.87
N LEU A 73 27.25 -20.31 5.08
CA LEU A 73 27.29 -21.09 6.32
C LEU A 73 28.55 -21.94 6.44
N SER A 74 29.01 -22.55 5.34
CA SER A 74 30.13 -23.51 5.37
C SER A 74 31.51 -22.88 5.19
N GLY A 75 31.58 -21.69 4.61
CA GLY A 75 32.82 -21.07 4.17
C GLY A 75 33.43 -21.69 2.89
N VAL A 76 32.75 -22.66 2.26
CA VAL A 76 33.19 -23.30 1.02
C VAL A 76 32.47 -22.65 -0.18
N PRO A 77 33.17 -22.16 -1.21
CA PRO A 77 32.51 -21.51 -2.34
C PRO A 77 31.84 -22.53 -3.27
N PHE A 78 30.51 -22.56 -3.27
CA PHE A 78 29.73 -23.33 -4.25
C PHE A 78 29.34 -22.45 -5.42
N ARG A 79 29.58 -22.94 -6.63
CA ARG A 79 29.12 -22.35 -7.88
C ARG A 79 28.42 -23.43 -8.69
N PRO A 80 27.08 -23.43 -8.76
CA PRO A 80 26.35 -24.43 -9.52
C PRO A 80 26.82 -24.47 -10.97
N GLN A 81 27.15 -25.67 -11.45
CA GLN A 81 27.53 -25.94 -12.83
C GLN A 81 26.40 -26.68 -13.52
N VAL A 82 26.07 -26.27 -14.73
CA VAL A 82 25.12 -27.02 -15.55
C VAL A 82 25.79 -28.30 -16.04
N ASP A 83 25.09 -29.42 -15.96
CA ASP A 83 25.53 -30.68 -16.53
C ASP A 83 25.67 -30.56 -18.05
N GLN A 84 26.91 -30.65 -18.54
CA GLN A 84 27.24 -30.56 -19.97
C GLN A 84 27.54 -31.94 -20.58
N GLU A 85 27.46 -33.00 -19.79
CA GLU A 85 27.72 -34.35 -20.29
C GLU A 85 26.58 -34.79 -21.21
N GLU A 86 26.89 -35.51 -22.28
CA GLU A 86 25.88 -36.04 -23.21
C GLU A 86 25.52 -37.51 -22.90
N GLU A 87 26.38 -38.21 -22.17
CA GLU A 87 26.22 -39.63 -21.81
C GLU A 87 26.42 -39.85 -20.31
N ALA A 88 26.01 -41.02 -19.82
CA ALA A 88 26.11 -41.37 -18.40
C ALA A 88 27.57 -41.42 -17.92
N VAL A 89 27.91 -40.59 -16.94
CA VAL A 89 29.25 -40.47 -16.36
C VAL A 89 29.36 -41.26 -15.04
N GLU A 90 30.45 -42.02 -14.91
CA GLU A 90 30.94 -42.55 -13.63
C GLU A 90 32.17 -41.73 -13.21
N THR A 91 32.04 -41.02 -12.09
CA THR A 91 33.14 -40.27 -11.50
C THR A 91 33.16 -40.46 -9.99
N GLU A 92 34.37 -40.49 -9.42
CA GLU A 92 34.61 -40.50 -7.98
C GLU A 92 34.56 -39.08 -7.36
N ASP A 93 34.33 -38.04 -8.18
CA ASP A 93 34.28 -36.65 -7.72
C ASP A 93 33.25 -36.44 -6.60
N LEU A 94 33.49 -35.47 -5.74
CA LEU A 94 32.56 -35.12 -4.68
C LEU A 94 31.55 -34.10 -5.25
N GLU A 95 30.29 -34.50 -5.43
CA GLU A 95 29.29 -33.64 -6.08
C GLU A 95 27.95 -33.65 -5.33
N ILE A 96 27.32 -32.47 -5.26
CA ILE A 96 25.90 -32.30 -4.96
C ILE A 96 25.19 -32.25 -6.30
N LEU A 97 24.39 -33.27 -6.60
CA LEU A 97 23.67 -33.45 -7.85
C LEU A 97 22.22 -32.99 -7.68
N VAL A 98 21.77 -32.05 -8.50
CA VAL A 98 20.40 -31.53 -8.46
C VAL A 98 19.68 -31.77 -9.79
N GLY A 99 18.55 -32.48 -9.74
CA GLY A 99 17.77 -32.85 -10.93
C GLY A 99 18.32 -34.09 -11.66
N ASN A 100 17.79 -34.39 -12.84
CA ASN A 100 18.14 -35.56 -13.64
C ASN A 100 19.48 -35.40 -14.39
N THR A 101 20.58 -35.26 -13.64
CA THR A 101 21.94 -35.21 -14.18
C THR A 101 22.35 -36.53 -14.85
N ASN A 102 23.34 -36.51 -15.73
CA ASN A 102 23.94 -37.67 -16.39
C ASN A 102 24.84 -38.53 -15.48
N ARG A 103 24.73 -38.43 -14.15
CA ARG A 103 25.43 -39.31 -13.19
C ARG A 103 24.60 -40.57 -12.91
N LYS A 104 25.25 -41.73 -12.79
CA LYS A 104 24.56 -43.00 -12.49
C LYS A 104 23.86 -42.99 -11.12
N GLU A 105 24.33 -42.20 -10.17
CA GLU A 105 23.73 -42.03 -8.83
C GLU A 105 22.35 -41.40 -8.92
N THR A 106 22.15 -40.48 -9.85
CA THR A 106 20.86 -39.83 -10.10
C THR A 106 19.84 -40.82 -10.66
N VAL A 107 20.24 -41.65 -11.62
CA VAL A 107 19.41 -42.76 -12.13
C VAL A 107 19.04 -43.75 -11.03
N LYS A 108 20.00 -44.12 -10.15
CA LYS A 108 19.74 -44.98 -8.98
C LYS A 108 18.77 -44.33 -7.98
N ALA A 109 18.83 -43.01 -7.82
CA ALA A 109 17.94 -42.24 -6.95
C ALA A 109 16.52 -42.21 -7.52
N LEU A 110 16.36 -41.84 -8.80
CA LEU A 110 15.09 -41.81 -9.52
C LEU A 110 14.38 -43.16 -9.52
N ASN A 111 15.09 -44.23 -9.90
CA ASN A 111 14.55 -45.60 -9.86
C ASN A 111 14.10 -46.03 -8.47
N SER A 112 14.61 -45.39 -7.41
CA SER A 112 14.22 -45.70 -6.05
C SER A 112 12.94 -45.00 -5.60
N ILE A 113 12.44 -44.01 -6.36
CA ILE A 113 11.18 -43.29 -6.08
C ILE A 113 9.98 -44.13 -6.55
N GLY A 114 9.99 -44.56 -7.82
CA GLY A 114 8.83 -45.21 -8.46
C GLY A 114 8.21 -44.31 -9.52
N GLU A 115 6.88 -44.16 -9.51
CA GLU A 115 6.14 -43.34 -10.49
C GLU A 115 6.26 -41.84 -10.20
N LEU A 116 5.72 -41.34 -9.08
CA LEU A 116 5.75 -39.93 -8.72
C LEU A 116 6.30 -39.71 -7.31
N GLY A 117 7.28 -38.82 -7.16
CA GLY A 117 7.85 -38.42 -5.87
C GLY A 117 9.24 -37.80 -5.98
N TRP A 118 9.94 -37.74 -4.86
CA TRP A 118 11.28 -37.15 -4.78
C TRP A 118 12.15 -37.81 -3.71
N THR A 119 13.46 -37.61 -3.82
CA THR A 119 14.41 -38.12 -2.83
C THR A 119 15.64 -37.22 -2.67
N ILE A 120 16.12 -37.13 -1.43
CA ILE A 120 17.47 -36.69 -1.09
C ILE A 120 18.25 -37.91 -0.64
N ARG A 121 19.42 -38.19 -1.22
CA ARG A 121 20.17 -39.41 -0.90
C ARG A 121 21.66 -39.24 -1.01
N VAL A 122 22.38 -39.78 -0.03
CA VAL A 122 23.84 -39.83 -0.02
C VAL A 122 24.32 -41.18 -0.56
N PHE A 123 25.11 -41.14 -1.62
CA PHE A 123 25.81 -42.29 -2.21
C PHE A 123 27.31 -42.03 -2.14
N ASP A 124 27.99 -42.58 -1.12
CA ASP A 124 29.44 -42.43 -0.91
C ASP A 124 29.91 -40.98 -1.12
N ASN A 125 30.39 -40.62 -2.32
CA ASN A 125 30.90 -39.29 -2.68
C ASN A 125 29.83 -38.31 -3.22
N LYS A 126 28.55 -38.67 -3.29
CA LYS A 126 27.49 -37.86 -3.91
C LYS A 126 26.35 -37.55 -2.95
N ILE A 127 25.84 -36.33 -2.98
CA ILE A 127 24.54 -35.95 -2.40
C ILE A 127 23.59 -35.71 -3.58
N VAL A 128 22.56 -36.55 -3.73
CA VAL A 128 21.60 -36.45 -4.85
C VAL A 128 20.30 -35.87 -4.34
N ILE A 129 19.81 -34.82 -5.00
CA ILE A 129 18.53 -34.15 -4.77
C ILE A 129 17.74 -34.22 -6.08
N VAL A 130 16.75 -35.10 -6.16
CA VAL A 130 16.03 -35.34 -7.42
C VAL A 130 14.57 -35.70 -7.19
N GLY A 131 13.70 -35.15 -8.05
CA GLY A 131 12.30 -35.53 -8.20
C GLY A 131 12.02 -36.14 -9.56
N THR A 132 10.90 -36.84 -9.68
CA THR A 132 10.42 -37.40 -10.95
C THR A 132 9.92 -36.33 -11.93
N THR A 133 9.71 -35.09 -11.45
CA THR A 133 9.49 -33.89 -12.25
C THR A 133 10.43 -32.77 -11.80
N SER A 134 10.59 -31.73 -12.62
CA SER A 134 11.34 -30.52 -12.24
C SER A 134 10.74 -29.87 -11.00
N PHE A 135 9.41 -29.84 -10.89
CA PHE A 135 8.73 -29.32 -9.70
C PHE A 135 9.05 -30.15 -8.45
N LEU A 136 9.02 -31.48 -8.53
CA LEU A 136 9.34 -32.32 -7.38
C LEU A 136 10.84 -32.27 -7.00
N THR A 137 11.71 -31.95 -7.96
CA THR A 137 13.11 -31.61 -7.67
C THR A 137 13.20 -30.33 -6.85
N ARG A 138 12.40 -29.31 -7.20
CA ARG A 138 12.24 -28.07 -6.42
C ARG A 138 11.80 -28.34 -4.98
N VAL A 139 10.79 -29.19 -4.80
CA VAL A 139 10.30 -29.60 -3.46
C VAL A 139 11.40 -30.29 -2.64
N ALA A 140 12.17 -31.19 -3.26
CA ALA A 140 13.30 -31.82 -2.60
C ALA A 140 14.40 -30.81 -2.22
N LEU A 141 14.64 -29.81 -3.06
CA LEU A 141 15.61 -28.76 -2.81
C LEU A 141 15.20 -27.84 -1.66
N SER A 142 13.92 -27.46 -1.58
CA SER A 142 13.36 -26.71 -0.44
C SER A 142 13.49 -27.52 0.86
N TYR A 143 13.12 -28.81 0.86
CA TYR A 143 13.34 -29.67 2.03
C TYR A 143 14.82 -29.70 2.44
N PHE A 144 15.73 -29.83 1.46
CA PHE A 144 17.17 -29.83 1.72
C PHE A 144 17.64 -28.52 2.37
N ASN A 145 17.18 -27.38 1.85
CA ASN A 145 17.50 -26.06 2.38
C ASN A 145 17.03 -25.90 3.83
N ASP A 146 15.78 -26.25 4.11
CA ASP A 146 15.14 -25.96 5.39
C ASP A 146 15.63 -26.88 6.51
N HIS A 147 16.08 -28.09 6.18
CA HIS A 147 16.50 -29.10 7.16
C HIS A 147 18.01 -29.28 7.25
N TYR A 148 18.77 -29.01 6.19
CA TYR A 148 20.21 -29.29 6.13
C TYR A 148 21.06 -28.07 5.84
N VAL A 149 20.51 -26.97 5.33
CA VAL A 149 21.24 -25.70 5.08
C VAL A 149 20.85 -24.67 6.15
N THR A 150 21.12 -25.04 7.39
CA THR A 150 20.87 -24.24 8.60
C THR A 150 22.16 -24.08 9.41
N ALA A 151 22.19 -23.10 10.32
CA ALA A 151 23.34 -22.86 11.19
C ALA A 151 23.62 -24.04 12.15
N GLU A 152 22.60 -24.84 12.46
CA GLU A 152 22.72 -26.04 13.29
C GLU A 152 23.29 -27.22 12.50
N ALA A 153 22.84 -27.40 11.25
CA ALA A 153 23.20 -28.53 10.41
C ALA A 153 24.57 -28.36 9.74
N VAL A 154 25.00 -27.11 9.52
CA VAL A 154 26.29 -26.78 8.88
C VAL A 154 27.27 -26.20 9.90
N GLN A 155 28.38 -26.90 10.14
CA GLN A 155 29.44 -26.49 11.07
C GLN A 155 30.79 -26.45 10.36
N GLY A 156 31.24 -25.26 9.99
CA GLY A 156 32.36 -25.11 9.06
C GLY A 156 32.06 -25.83 7.75
N SER A 157 33.03 -26.54 7.18
CA SER A 157 32.82 -27.28 5.92
C SER A 157 31.90 -28.50 6.05
N LYS A 158 31.47 -28.90 7.25
CA LYS A 158 30.69 -30.13 7.45
C LYS A 158 29.19 -29.87 7.47
N ILE A 159 28.43 -30.74 6.81
CA ILE A 159 26.97 -30.79 6.86
C ILE A 159 26.50 -32.10 7.51
N SER A 160 25.50 -32.00 8.39
CA SER A 160 24.80 -33.14 8.99
C SER A 160 23.49 -33.39 8.27
N LEU A 161 23.33 -34.56 7.64
CA LEU A 161 22.10 -34.92 6.94
C LEU A 161 21.76 -36.40 7.05
N ASN A 162 20.48 -36.74 6.94
CA ASN A 162 20.05 -38.13 6.89
C ASN A 162 20.54 -38.79 5.60
N LYS A 163 20.96 -40.06 5.70
CA LYS A 163 21.47 -40.84 4.56
C LYS A 163 20.49 -40.86 3.38
N LYS A 164 19.19 -40.85 3.68
CA LYS A 164 18.11 -40.90 2.70
C LYS A 164 16.85 -40.26 3.26
N VAL A 165 16.20 -39.44 2.45
CA VAL A 165 14.82 -38.99 2.60
C VAL A 165 14.11 -39.28 1.29
N THR A 166 12.93 -39.90 1.33
CA THR A 166 12.17 -40.21 0.11
C THR A 166 10.68 -40.03 0.34
N VAL A 167 10.03 -39.43 -0.64
CA VAL A 167 8.57 -39.46 -0.84
C VAL A 167 8.30 -40.28 -2.10
N LYS A 168 7.36 -41.22 -2.04
CA LYS A 168 6.98 -42.10 -3.16
C LYS A 168 5.48 -42.11 -3.35
N ASN A 169 5.04 -42.53 -4.55
CA ASN A 169 3.64 -42.73 -4.91
C ASN A 169 2.78 -41.52 -4.51
N MET A 170 3.29 -40.31 -4.79
CA MET A 170 2.50 -39.11 -4.53
C MET A 170 1.22 -39.19 -5.36
N GLU A 171 0.08 -39.08 -4.68
CA GLU A 171 -1.21 -38.92 -5.34
C GLU A 171 -1.22 -37.63 -6.15
N THR A 172 -1.95 -37.61 -7.26
CA THR A 172 -2.15 -36.42 -8.08
C THR A 172 -3.60 -35.98 -8.10
N VAL A 173 -3.83 -34.69 -8.35
CA VAL A 173 -5.17 -34.19 -8.61
C VAL A 173 -5.57 -34.50 -10.05
N SER A 174 -6.83 -34.89 -10.24
CA SER A 174 -7.43 -34.98 -11.57
C SER A 174 -8.14 -33.68 -11.89
N LEU A 175 -7.73 -33.03 -12.98
CA LEU A 175 -8.26 -31.74 -13.42
C LEU A 175 -9.48 -31.84 -14.36
N LEU A 176 -9.84 -33.04 -14.80
CA LEU A 176 -10.95 -33.30 -15.72
C LEU A 176 -11.98 -34.25 -15.11
N GLU A 177 -13.25 -34.04 -15.42
CA GLU A 177 -14.31 -35.03 -15.18
C GLU A 177 -14.73 -35.70 -16.50
N GLY A 178 -14.78 -37.04 -16.53
CA GLY A 178 -15.26 -37.80 -17.70
C GLY A 178 -14.19 -38.04 -18.78
N SER A 179 -14.63 -38.46 -19.98
CA SER A 179 -13.76 -38.71 -21.14
C SER A 179 -13.48 -37.43 -21.94
N VAL A 180 -12.28 -37.34 -22.55
CA VAL A 180 -11.74 -36.17 -23.28
C VAL A 180 -12.69 -35.58 -24.35
N GLU A 181 -13.59 -36.38 -24.93
CA GLU A 181 -14.54 -35.93 -25.96
C GLU A 181 -15.70 -35.04 -25.42
N ASP A 182 -15.96 -35.03 -24.11
CA ASP A 182 -16.98 -34.21 -23.40
C ASP A 182 -16.41 -33.52 -22.13
N ALA A 183 -15.09 -33.45 -21.98
CA ALA A 183 -14.45 -33.13 -20.70
C ALA A 183 -14.70 -31.68 -20.24
N VAL A 184 -15.24 -31.55 -19.02
CA VAL A 184 -15.30 -30.30 -18.26
C VAL A 184 -14.23 -30.30 -17.18
N GLY A 185 -13.80 -29.11 -16.76
CA GLY A 185 -12.85 -28.95 -15.68
C GLY A 185 -13.44 -29.45 -14.36
N ALA A 186 -12.66 -30.22 -13.62
CA ALA A 186 -13.11 -30.80 -12.35
C ALA A 186 -13.18 -29.80 -11.19
N TYR A 187 -12.74 -28.56 -11.40
CA TYR A 187 -12.60 -27.53 -10.37
C TYR A 187 -13.45 -26.30 -10.68
N THR A 188 -14.00 -25.70 -9.63
CA THR A 188 -14.51 -24.32 -9.67
C THR A 188 -13.45 -23.38 -9.12
N ILE A 189 -13.12 -22.32 -9.86
CA ILE A 189 -12.20 -21.28 -9.39
C ILE A 189 -13.02 -20.26 -8.60
N VAL A 190 -12.60 -19.99 -7.38
CA VAL A 190 -13.32 -19.18 -6.40
C VAL A 190 -12.42 -18.05 -5.90
N PHE A 191 -12.94 -16.82 -5.93
CA PHE A 191 -12.30 -15.62 -5.41
C PHE A 191 -13.28 -14.83 -4.53
N ASN A 192 -12.79 -13.81 -3.84
CA ASN A 192 -13.55 -13.05 -2.85
C ASN A 192 -14.76 -12.31 -3.47
N HIS A 193 -15.93 -12.36 -2.84
CA HIS A 193 -17.15 -11.71 -3.33
C HIS A 193 -17.12 -10.17 -3.30
N ASN A 194 -16.22 -9.57 -2.52
CA ASN A 194 -16.09 -8.12 -2.44
C ASN A 194 -15.29 -7.51 -3.61
N THR A 195 -14.72 -8.33 -4.49
CA THR A 195 -14.01 -7.83 -5.67
C THR A 195 -14.97 -7.51 -6.82
N ASP A 196 -14.70 -6.43 -7.53
CA ASP A 196 -15.33 -6.13 -8.81
C ASP A 196 -14.91 -7.14 -9.89
N SER A 197 -15.88 -7.92 -10.37
CA SER A 197 -15.70 -8.96 -11.37
C SER A 197 -16.37 -8.64 -12.71
N THR A 198 -16.88 -7.42 -12.88
CA THR A 198 -17.64 -7.01 -14.05
C THR A 198 -16.83 -6.10 -14.97
N ASP A 199 -16.52 -6.58 -16.18
CA ASP A 199 -15.79 -5.84 -17.20
C ASP A 199 -16.45 -4.49 -17.51
N GLY A 200 -15.75 -3.40 -17.19
CA GLY A 200 -16.25 -2.04 -17.40
C GLY A 200 -17.43 -1.70 -16.51
N SER A 201 -17.42 -2.15 -15.25
CA SER A 201 -18.37 -1.71 -14.25
C SER A 201 -18.45 -0.18 -14.28
N GLU A 202 -19.64 0.32 -14.60
CA GLU A 202 -19.95 1.75 -14.54
C GLU A 202 -20.20 2.09 -13.07
N PHE A 203 -19.21 2.64 -12.37
CA PHE A 203 -19.47 3.34 -11.10
C PHE A 203 -20.02 4.74 -11.38
N GLY A 204 -21.22 4.80 -11.97
CA GLY A 204 -21.83 6.04 -12.45
C GLY A 204 -21.93 6.07 -13.96
N ASN A 205 -21.38 7.09 -14.62
CA ASN A 205 -21.47 7.27 -16.08
C ASN A 205 -20.10 7.17 -16.80
N GLU A 206 -19.04 6.76 -16.11
CA GLU A 206 -17.67 6.76 -16.66
C GLU A 206 -17.09 5.33 -16.63
N PRO A 207 -16.46 4.85 -17.73
CA PRO A 207 -15.87 3.51 -17.79
C PRO A 207 -14.54 3.43 -17.03
N ASN A 208 -14.37 2.39 -16.18
CA ASN A 208 -13.15 2.17 -15.39
C ASN A 208 -11.89 1.90 -16.27
N GLY A 209 -10.71 2.30 -15.77
CA GLY A 209 -9.40 1.94 -16.33
C GLY A 209 -8.93 0.64 -15.69
N ALA A 210 -8.57 -0.38 -16.49
CA ALA A 210 -8.66 -1.79 -16.08
C ALA A 210 -10.11 -2.20 -15.71
N THR A 211 -10.44 -3.46 -15.97
CA THR A 211 -11.85 -3.84 -16.12
C THR A 211 -12.40 -4.65 -14.95
N VAL A 212 -11.53 -5.16 -14.07
CA VAL A 212 -11.85 -5.99 -12.89
C VAL A 212 -10.68 -5.97 -11.89
N ASP A 213 -10.96 -6.29 -10.63
CA ASP A 213 -9.93 -6.32 -9.58
C ASP A 213 -8.86 -7.39 -9.80
N TYR A 214 -7.71 -7.21 -9.14
CA TYR A 214 -6.55 -8.09 -9.30
C TYR A 214 -6.85 -9.58 -9.01
N PRO A 215 -7.55 -9.95 -7.92
CA PRO A 215 -7.91 -11.35 -7.68
C PRO A 215 -8.77 -11.98 -8.79
N VAL A 216 -9.61 -11.17 -9.45
CA VAL A 216 -10.43 -11.62 -10.59
C VAL A 216 -9.57 -11.85 -11.82
N THR A 217 -8.63 -10.94 -12.09
CA THR A 217 -7.65 -11.09 -13.18
C THR A 217 -6.82 -12.36 -12.99
N ILE A 218 -6.32 -12.60 -11.78
CA ILE A 218 -5.55 -13.81 -11.45
C ILE A 218 -6.42 -15.06 -11.61
N SER A 219 -7.67 -15.03 -11.14
CA SER A 219 -8.58 -16.17 -11.28
C SER A 219 -8.89 -16.51 -12.74
N ASN A 220 -9.06 -15.51 -13.61
CA ASN A 220 -9.20 -15.71 -15.05
C ASN A 220 -7.93 -16.26 -15.71
N SER A 221 -6.77 -15.87 -15.21
CA SER A 221 -5.48 -16.34 -15.72
C SER A 221 -5.23 -17.80 -15.31
N ILE A 222 -5.49 -18.16 -14.05
CA ILE A 222 -5.53 -19.54 -13.54
C ILE A 222 -6.46 -20.41 -14.39
N ARG A 223 -7.66 -19.90 -14.70
CA ARG A 223 -8.63 -20.60 -15.54
C ARG A 223 -8.07 -20.95 -16.91
N SER A 224 -7.36 -20.00 -17.51
CA SER A 224 -6.75 -20.17 -18.83
C SER A 224 -5.56 -21.13 -18.78
N ASP A 225 -4.69 -20.99 -17.78
CA ASP A 225 -3.52 -21.85 -17.60
C ASP A 225 -3.89 -23.31 -17.34
N LEU A 226 -4.88 -23.56 -16.48
CA LEU A 226 -5.39 -24.91 -16.24
C LEU A 226 -6.02 -25.52 -17.49
N ALA A 227 -6.84 -24.75 -18.22
CA ALA A 227 -7.49 -25.22 -19.45
C ALA A 227 -6.48 -25.58 -20.55
N ASN A 228 -5.46 -24.73 -20.73
CA ASN A 228 -4.37 -24.98 -21.66
C ASN A 228 -3.60 -26.25 -21.28
N ALA A 229 -3.28 -26.42 -19.99
CA ALA A 229 -2.49 -27.56 -19.52
C ALA A 229 -3.19 -28.93 -19.66
N VAL A 230 -4.53 -28.95 -19.79
CA VAL A 230 -5.31 -30.19 -19.96
C VAL A 230 -6.01 -30.29 -21.31
N GLY A 231 -5.76 -29.35 -22.23
CA GLY A 231 -6.28 -29.38 -23.59
C GLY A 231 -7.79 -29.13 -23.74
N ILE A 232 -8.40 -28.33 -22.85
CA ILE A 232 -9.82 -27.93 -22.94
C ILE A 232 -9.98 -26.42 -23.15
N ARG A 233 -11.22 -25.96 -23.38
CA ARG A 233 -11.53 -24.52 -23.42
C ARG A 233 -11.56 -23.95 -22.01
N ALA A 234 -11.15 -22.68 -21.84
CA ALA A 234 -11.15 -21.98 -20.55
C ALA A 234 -12.51 -22.02 -19.82
N ASN A 235 -13.62 -21.91 -20.55
CA ASN A 235 -14.97 -22.01 -19.99
C ASN A 235 -15.36 -23.44 -19.53
N GLY A 236 -14.48 -24.42 -19.69
CA GLY A 236 -14.60 -25.73 -19.08
C GLY A 236 -14.39 -25.70 -17.57
N PHE A 237 -13.67 -24.71 -17.04
CA PHE A 237 -13.58 -24.45 -15.59
C PHE A 237 -14.56 -23.33 -15.21
N ALA A 238 -15.40 -23.61 -14.21
CA ALA A 238 -16.32 -22.61 -13.67
C ALA A 238 -15.55 -21.56 -12.86
N LEU A 239 -16.05 -20.32 -12.88
CA LEU A 239 -15.51 -19.19 -12.15
C LEU A 239 -16.64 -18.60 -11.29
N LYS A 240 -16.42 -18.42 -9.98
CA LYS A 240 -17.43 -17.90 -9.05
C LYS A 240 -16.82 -17.02 -7.96
N GLN A 241 -17.63 -16.10 -7.42
CA GLN A 241 -17.36 -15.46 -6.13
C GLN A 241 -17.65 -16.42 -4.97
N ASP A 242 -17.17 -16.12 -3.77
CA ASP A 242 -17.23 -17.00 -2.61
C ASP A 242 -18.53 -16.90 -1.79
N ASP A 243 -19.46 -16.05 -2.22
CA ASP A 243 -20.84 -15.92 -1.72
C ASP A 243 -21.79 -17.04 -2.22
N VAL A 244 -21.26 -18.00 -2.98
CA VAL A 244 -21.97 -19.16 -3.51
C VAL A 244 -21.70 -20.44 -2.71
N GLU A 245 -22.56 -21.44 -2.89
CA GLU A 245 -22.40 -22.77 -2.30
C GLU A 245 -21.06 -23.43 -2.72
N VAL A 246 -20.38 -24.03 -1.75
CA VAL A 246 -19.08 -24.69 -1.89
C VAL A 246 -19.14 -25.82 -2.92
N SER A 247 -18.27 -25.76 -3.93
CA SER A 247 -18.10 -26.83 -4.91
C SER A 247 -17.24 -27.97 -4.35
N LYS A 248 -17.45 -29.19 -4.87
CA LYS A 248 -16.71 -30.40 -4.47
C LYS A 248 -15.18 -30.20 -4.54
N ASN A 249 -14.68 -29.72 -5.68
CA ASN A 249 -13.28 -29.33 -5.85
C ASN A 249 -13.23 -27.84 -6.20
N GLU A 250 -12.34 -27.10 -5.54
CA GLU A 250 -12.19 -25.65 -5.75
C GLU A 250 -10.72 -25.26 -5.87
N VAL A 251 -10.47 -24.26 -6.71
CA VAL A 251 -9.25 -23.46 -6.67
C VAL A 251 -9.59 -22.17 -5.93
N LEU A 252 -9.02 -21.97 -4.74
CA LEU A 252 -9.28 -20.81 -3.89
C LEU A 252 -8.16 -19.78 -4.12
N VAL A 253 -8.54 -18.55 -4.48
CA VAL A 253 -7.60 -17.53 -4.96
C VAL A 253 -7.63 -16.31 -4.04
N GLY A 254 -6.55 -16.09 -3.29
CA GLY A 254 -6.39 -14.96 -2.36
C GLY A 254 -7.10 -15.16 -1.02
N ASN A 255 -7.56 -14.07 -0.42
CA ASN A 255 -8.29 -14.06 0.84
C ASN A 255 -9.77 -14.40 0.62
N VAL A 256 -10.07 -15.68 0.45
CA VAL A 256 -11.43 -16.23 0.22
C VAL A 256 -12.08 -16.62 1.56
N ASP A 257 -13.39 -16.40 1.69
CA ASP A 257 -14.22 -16.87 2.80
C ASP A 257 -14.47 -18.38 2.73
N ARG A 258 -13.40 -19.14 3.00
CA ARG A 258 -13.41 -20.61 3.14
C ARG A 258 -12.59 -20.98 4.37
N PRO A 259 -13.06 -21.93 5.21
CA PRO A 259 -12.34 -22.34 6.41
C PRO A 259 -10.88 -22.74 6.14
N GLU A 260 -10.62 -23.49 5.07
CA GLU A 260 -9.28 -23.95 4.70
C GLU A 260 -8.35 -22.79 4.32
N THR A 261 -8.88 -21.76 3.65
CA THR A 261 -8.11 -20.54 3.33
C THR A 261 -7.83 -19.75 4.60
N LYS A 262 -8.83 -19.55 5.48
CA LYS A 262 -8.67 -18.82 6.74
C LYS A 262 -7.68 -19.51 7.69
N GLU A 263 -7.72 -20.84 7.78
CA GLU A 263 -6.74 -21.64 8.54
C GLU A 263 -5.31 -21.43 8.04
N ILE A 264 -5.10 -21.36 6.72
CA ILE A 264 -3.77 -21.08 6.15
C ILE A 264 -3.37 -19.64 6.43
N LEU A 265 -4.23 -18.66 6.12
CA LEU A 265 -3.94 -17.23 6.33
C LEU A 265 -3.59 -16.90 7.78
N ALA A 266 -4.24 -17.53 8.76
CA ALA A 266 -3.92 -17.37 10.18
C ALA A 266 -2.49 -17.82 10.56
N THR A 267 -1.80 -18.56 9.68
CA THR A 267 -0.40 -18.96 9.86
C THR A 267 0.59 -18.12 9.07
N LEU A 268 0.12 -17.25 8.16
CA LEU A 268 0.97 -16.43 7.30
C LEU A 268 1.18 -15.04 7.90
N ALA A 269 2.43 -14.58 7.84
CA ALA A 269 2.72 -13.15 7.91
C ALA A 269 2.18 -12.44 6.65
N SER A 270 2.05 -11.12 6.69
CA SER A 270 1.49 -10.33 5.60
C SER A 270 2.36 -10.29 4.34
N ASP A 271 3.67 -10.54 4.49
CA ASP A 271 4.63 -10.70 3.40
C ASP A 271 4.79 -12.17 2.97
N GLU A 272 4.03 -13.10 3.55
CA GLU A 272 4.05 -14.50 3.18
C GLU A 272 2.87 -14.89 2.29
N TYR A 273 3.11 -15.89 1.46
CA TYR A 273 2.13 -16.47 0.57
C TYR A 273 2.28 -17.99 0.50
N ASN A 274 1.17 -18.68 0.31
CA ASN A 274 1.13 -20.14 0.40
C ASN A 274 0.38 -20.76 -0.76
N LEU A 275 0.99 -21.80 -1.34
CA LEU A 275 0.33 -22.70 -2.27
C LEU A 275 0.12 -24.06 -1.60
N THR A 276 -1.14 -24.40 -1.32
CA THR A 276 -1.52 -25.68 -0.72
C THR A 276 -2.45 -26.45 -1.64
N ILE A 277 -2.23 -27.76 -1.74
CA ILE A 277 -3.11 -28.71 -2.41
C ILE A 277 -3.43 -29.80 -1.41
N LYS A 278 -4.70 -29.91 -1.05
CA LYS A 278 -5.16 -30.85 -0.01
C LYS A 278 -6.65 -31.10 -0.17
N ASN A 279 -7.08 -32.34 0.07
CA ASN A 279 -8.51 -32.72 0.09
C ASN A 279 -9.30 -32.30 -1.17
N GLY A 280 -8.68 -32.30 -2.35
CA GLY A 280 -9.33 -31.87 -3.60
C GLY A 280 -9.49 -30.36 -3.74
N LYS A 281 -8.76 -29.57 -2.95
CA LYS A 281 -8.67 -28.12 -3.05
C LYS A 281 -7.26 -27.72 -3.48
N ILE A 282 -7.17 -26.71 -4.33
CA ILE A 282 -5.93 -25.98 -4.66
C ILE A 282 -6.10 -24.58 -4.06
N ILE A 283 -5.22 -24.15 -3.17
CA ILE A 283 -5.37 -22.93 -2.39
C ILE A 283 -4.15 -22.06 -2.64
N LEU A 284 -4.37 -20.90 -3.23
CA LEU A 284 -3.39 -19.84 -3.41
C LEU A 284 -3.70 -18.76 -2.37
N ALA A 285 -3.21 -18.94 -1.15
CA ALA A 285 -3.48 -18.06 -0.03
C ALA A 285 -2.46 -16.92 0.04
N ALA A 286 -2.97 -15.69 0.14
CA ALA A 286 -2.19 -14.47 0.34
C ALA A 286 -3.08 -13.42 1.00
N TRP A 287 -2.51 -12.58 1.87
CA TRP A 287 -3.22 -11.50 2.56
C TRP A 287 -3.46 -10.25 1.70
N ASN A 288 -2.64 -10.04 0.68
CA ASN A 288 -2.67 -8.86 -0.20
C ASN A 288 -2.34 -9.25 -1.65
N ASP A 289 -2.63 -8.34 -2.57
CA ASP A 289 -2.48 -8.55 -4.01
C ASP A 289 -1.03 -8.70 -4.47
N THR A 290 -0.08 -8.04 -3.80
CA THR A 290 1.36 -8.20 -4.06
C THR A 290 1.81 -9.64 -3.81
N CYS A 291 1.38 -10.24 -2.70
CA CYS A 291 1.64 -11.64 -2.37
C CYS A 291 0.83 -12.60 -3.25
N LEU A 292 -0.40 -12.23 -3.62
CA LEU A 292 -1.23 -13.00 -4.55
C LEU A 292 -0.54 -13.16 -5.92
N ALA A 293 0.08 -12.08 -6.41
CA ALA A 293 0.88 -12.10 -7.63
C ALA A 293 2.05 -13.11 -7.56
N ARG A 294 2.64 -13.29 -6.38
CA ARG A 294 3.78 -14.21 -6.17
C ARG A 294 3.33 -15.66 -6.09
N VAL A 295 2.26 -15.96 -5.34
CA VAL A 295 1.73 -17.32 -5.29
C VAL A 295 1.16 -17.77 -6.63
N TYR A 296 0.58 -16.85 -7.41
CA TYR A 296 0.16 -17.15 -8.77
C TYR A 296 1.34 -17.56 -9.66
N ARG A 297 2.45 -16.80 -9.65
CA ARG A 297 3.66 -17.20 -10.40
C ARG A 297 4.20 -18.55 -9.96
N LEU A 298 4.20 -18.83 -8.66
CA LEU A 298 4.59 -20.14 -8.12
C LEU A 298 3.68 -21.26 -8.67
N PHE A 299 2.37 -21.01 -8.74
CA PHE A 299 1.42 -21.94 -9.33
C PHE A 299 1.64 -22.14 -10.84
N GLN A 300 1.96 -21.09 -11.60
CA GLN A 300 2.34 -21.22 -13.01
C GLN A 300 3.59 -22.07 -13.20
N SER A 301 4.63 -21.85 -12.37
CA SER A 301 5.83 -22.69 -12.38
C SER A 301 5.50 -24.14 -12.01
N MET A 302 4.57 -24.37 -11.08
CA MET A 302 4.11 -25.73 -10.75
C MET A 302 3.45 -26.42 -11.95
N ILE A 303 2.52 -25.75 -12.65
CA ILE A 303 1.86 -26.30 -13.84
C ILE A 303 2.94 -26.69 -14.86
N LYS A 304 3.83 -25.76 -15.20
CA LYS A 304 4.88 -25.97 -16.19
C LYS A 304 5.84 -27.10 -15.80
N ASP A 305 6.39 -27.05 -14.59
CA ASP A 305 7.46 -27.95 -14.14
C ASP A 305 6.93 -29.33 -13.69
N SER A 306 5.61 -29.52 -13.69
CA SER A 306 4.95 -30.80 -13.42
C SER A 306 4.38 -31.47 -14.69
N THR A 307 4.49 -30.82 -15.85
CA THR A 307 4.14 -31.42 -17.14
C THR A 307 5.30 -32.28 -17.65
N VAL A 308 4.98 -33.50 -18.05
CA VAL A 308 5.94 -34.46 -18.63
C VAL A 308 5.48 -34.81 -20.02
N GLU A 309 6.38 -34.66 -21.00
CA GLU A 309 6.18 -35.10 -22.37
C GLU A 309 6.64 -36.57 -22.50
N ASP A 310 5.78 -37.42 -23.09
CA ASP A 310 6.16 -38.80 -23.42
C ASP A 310 6.95 -38.89 -24.75
N GLU A 311 7.40 -40.10 -25.10
CA GLU A 311 8.18 -40.33 -26.34
C GLU A 311 7.41 -39.98 -27.63
N ASP A 312 6.07 -39.95 -27.56
CA ASP A 312 5.18 -39.64 -28.68
C ASP A 312 4.84 -38.13 -28.75
N GLY A 313 5.37 -37.32 -27.83
CA GLY A 313 5.12 -35.89 -27.74
C GLY A 313 3.84 -35.52 -27.00
N ASN A 314 3.20 -36.44 -26.28
CA ASN A 314 2.01 -36.15 -25.49
C ASN A 314 2.41 -35.61 -24.11
N GLU A 315 1.84 -34.47 -23.74
CA GLU A 315 2.04 -33.86 -22.43
C GLU A 315 1.05 -34.43 -21.40
N THR A 316 1.55 -34.81 -20.23
CA THR A 316 0.74 -35.18 -19.06
C THR A 316 1.15 -34.35 -17.85
N LEU A 317 0.18 -33.69 -17.23
CA LEU A 317 0.37 -32.85 -16.04
C LEU A 317 0.19 -33.67 -14.75
N TYR A 318 1.20 -33.66 -13.88
CA TYR A 318 1.20 -34.37 -12.59
C TYR A 318 1.23 -33.39 -11.40
N ILE A 319 0.09 -32.76 -11.09
CA ILE A 319 -0.03 -31.90 -9.89
C ILE A 319 -0.21 -32.79 -8.64
N PRO A 320 0.64 -32.67 -7.60
CA PRO A 320 0.50 -33.48 -6.38
C PRO A 320 -0.74 -33.13 -5.55
N ALA A 321 -1.43 -34.13 -4.99
CA ALA A 321 -2.68 -33.97 -4.23
C ALA A 321 -2.49 -33.60 -2.75
N ASN A 322 -1.29 -33.80 -2.22
CA ASN A 322 -0.90 -33.46 -0.84
C ASN A 322 0.40 -32.67 -0.88
N PHE A 323 0.27 -31.36 -1.02
CA PHE A 323 1.39 -30.44 -1.18
C PHE A 323 1.10 -29.15 -0.41
N SER A 324 2.12 -28.57 0.21
CA SER A 324 2.02 -27.23 0.79
C SER A 324 3.41 -26.61 0.79
N ILE A 325 3.48 -25.36 0.35
CA ILE A 325 4.70 -24.55 0.43
C ILE A 325 4.32 -23.13 0.81
N THR A 326 5.00 -22.60 1.81
CA THR A 326 4.96 -21.18 2.17
C THR A 326 6.23 -20.53 1.68
N MET A 327 6.09 -19.37 1.07
CA MET A 327 7.20 -18.53 0.65
C MET A 327 6.99 -17.12 1.20
N LYS A 328 8.08 -16.39 1.32
CA LYS A 328 8.11 -15.01 1.80
C LYS A 328 8.46 -14.07 0.63
N LEU A 329 7.79 -12.93 0.56
CA LEU A 329 8.19 -11.77 -0.22
C LEU A 329 9.52 -11.22 0.35
N SER A 330 10.30 -10.50 -0.44
CA SER A 330 11.57 -9.92 0.04
C SER A 330 11.39 -9.01 1.26
N ASP A 331 12.44 -8.86 2.09
CA ASP A 331 12.43 -8.27 3.44
C ASP A 331 12.18 -6.74 3.54
N SER A 332 11.37 -6.12 2.67
CA SER A 332 11.11 -4.67 2.74
C SER A 332 10.00 -4.27 3.71
N TRP A 333 9.07 -5.18 4.04
CA TRP A 333 7.93 -4.85 4.91
C TRP A 333 8.18 -5.22 6.37
N VAL A 334 7.66 -4.37 7.25
CA VAL A 334 7.65 -4.64 8.68
C VAL A 334 6.50 -5.58 9.01
N THR A 335 6.84 -6.82 9.38
CA THR A 335 5.89 -7.89 9.71
C THR A 335 6.03 -8.44 11.13
N ASP A 336 7.18 -8.19 11.79
CA ASP A 336 7.44 -8.61 13.17
C ASP A 336 7.22 -7.45 14.16
N PHE A 337 5.99 -7.29 14.60
CA PHE A 337 5.60 -6.36 15.67
C PHE A 337 4.43 -6.93 16.47
N PRO A 338 4.20 -6.44 17.71
CA PRO A 338 3.08 -6.92 18.53
C PRO A 338 1.76 -6.64 17.83
N THR A 339 0.84 -7.60 17.75
CA THR A 339 -0.48 -7.37 17.14
C THR A 339 -1.56 -7.09 18.19
N PRO A 340 -2.69 -6.47 17.80
CA PRO A 340 -3.90 -6.40 18.63
C PRO A 340 -4.40 -7.81 18.97
N GLU A 341 -4.75 -8.04 20.24
CA GLU A 341 -5.20 -9.34 20.75
C GLU A 341 -6.53 -9.18 21.52
N GLY A 342 -7.43 -10.15 21.38
CA GLY A 342 -8.70 -10.19 22.10
C GLY A 342 -9.70 -11.12 21.43
N ASP A 343 -10.66 -11.63 22.21
CA ASP A 343 -11.76 -12.43 21.65
C ASP A 343 -12.57 -11.56 20.67
N GLY A 344 -12.72 -12.02 19.42
CA GLY A 344 -13.46 -11.29 18.37
C GLY A 344 -12.68 -10.17 17.68
N ILE A 345 -11.35 -10.07 17.87
CA ILE A 345 -10.46 -9.20 17.09
C ILE A 345 -9.76 -10.05 16.04
N GLU A 346 -10.02 -9.77 14.77
CA GLU A 346 -9.52 -10.56 13.64
C GLU A 346 -8.81 -9.67 12.62
N LEU A 347 -7.69 -10.15 12.07
CA LEU A 347 -7.06 -9.50 10.92
C LEU A 347 -7.96 -9.70 9.71
N LEU A 348 -8.53 -8.61 9.19
CA LEU A 348 -9.45 -8.63 8.07
C LEU A 348 -8.69 -8.66 6.74
N THR A 349 -7.74 -7.74 6.58
CA THR A 349 -6.91 -7.59 5.38
C THR A 349 -5.60 -6.88 5.69
N THR A 350 -4.67 -6.94 4.73
CA THR A 350 -3.45 -6.13 4.72
C THR A 350 -3.25 -5.52 3.34
N GLN A 351 -2.56 -4.39 3.23
CA GLN A 351 -2.34 -3.74 1.94
C GLN A 351 -0.97 -3.06 1.83
N ASP A 352 -0.35 -3.19 0.66
CA ASP A 352 0.76 -2.34 0.23
C ASP A 352 0.27 -0.91 -0.02
N VAL A 353 0.66 0.03 0.83
CA VAL A 353 0.27 1.45 0.74
C VAL A 353 1.47 2.33 0.35
N SER A 354 2.44 1.74 -0.36
CA SER A 354 3.65 2.35 -0.88
C SER A 354 4.64 2.92 0.13
N ASP A 355 5.77 3.43 -0.36
CA ASP A 355 6.88 4.01 0.41
C ASP A 355 7.45 3.04 1.48
N GLY A 356 7.41 1.73 1.19
CA GLY A 356 7.77 0.68 2.16
C GLY A 356 6.77 0.48 3.30
N SER A 357 5.65 1.20 3.27
CA SER A 357 4.60 1.16 4.29
C SER A 357 3.57 0.07 3.99
N HIS A 358 3.15 -0.64 5.04
CA HIS A 358 2.18 -1.72 4.94
C HIS A 358 1.03 -1.53 5.93
N LEU A 359 -0.20 -1.53 5.42
CA LEU A 359 -1.43 -1.38 6.20
C LEU A 359 -1.93 -2.74 6.69
N TYR A 360 -2.37 -2.80 7.95
CA TYR A 360 -3.07 -3.92 8.57
C TYR A 360 -4.40 -3.42 9.12
N VAL A 361 -5.50 -4.09 8.76
CA VAL A 361 -6.84 -3.74 9.22
C VAL A 361 -7.40 -4.86 10.09
N TYR A 362 -7.60 -4.57 11.38
CA TYR A 362 -8.25 -5.48 12.32
C TYR A 362 -9.69 -5.03 12.55
N ALA A 363 -10.62 -5.98 12.46
CA ALA A 363 -12.06 -5.77 12.63
C ALA A 363 -12.68 -6.92 13.44
N GLY A 364 -13.98 -6.83 13.74
CA GLY A 364 -14.75 -7.86 14.44
C GLY A 364 -15.42 -7.36 15.72
N GLU A 365 -16.29 -8.18 16.31
CA GLU A 365 -17.11 -7.80 17.47
C GLU A 365 -16.30 -7.42 18.73
N GLY A 366 -15.03 -7.81 18.79
CA GLY A 366 -14.11 -7.48 19.89
C GLY A 366 -13.39 -6.14 19.72
N VAL A 367 -13.44 -5.54 18.52
CA VAL A 367 -12.80 -4.23 18.27
C VAL A 367 -13.56 -3.14 19.01
N SER A 368 -12.82 -2.30 19.72
CA SER A 368 -13.34 -1.22 20.57
C SER A 368 -12.23 -0.24 20.92
N LEU A 369 -12.60 0.93 21.46
CA LEU A 369 -11.64 1.87 22.04
C LEU A 369 -10.81 1.22 23.15
N GLU A 370 -11.42 0.39 24.00
CA GLU A 370 -10.72 -0.33 25.07
C GLU A 370 -9.66 -1.29 24.51
N ALA A 371 -9.97 -2.02 23.43
CA ALA A 371 -9.02 -2.89 22.76
C ALA A 371 -7.86 -2.10 22.15
N TYR A 372 -8.14 -0.96 21.52
CA TYR A 372 -7.11 -0.04 21.02
C TYR A 372 -6.17 0.43 22.15
N LYS A 373 -6.72 0.88 23.27
CA LYS A 373 -5.92 1.34 24.42
C LYS A 373 -5.07 0.22 25.01
N ALA A 374 -5.62 -0.99 25.13
CA ALA A 374 -4.87 -2.15 25.57
C ALA A 374 -3.71 -2.49 24.63
N TYR A 375 -3.92 -2.36 23.32
CA TYR A 375 -2.87 -2.56 22.33
C TYR A 375 -1.77 -1.49 22.42
N CYS A 376 -2.13 -0.21 22.56
CA CYS A 376 -1.18 0.88 22.82
C CYS A 376 -0.32 0.63 24.07
N GLU A 377 -0.92 0.15 25.17
CA GLU A 377 -0.19 -0.21 26.38
C GLU A 377 0.76 -1.40 26.17
N LYS A 378 0.35 -2.40 25.39
CA LYS A 378 1.20 -3.53 24.98
C LYS A 378 2.46 -3.04 24.27
N LEU A 379 2.30 -2.15 23.27
CA LEU A 379 3.43 -1.57 22.53
C LEU A 379 4.44 -0.88 23.46
N ILE A 380 3.96 -0.08 24.43
CA ILE A 380 4.83 0.56 25.43
C ILE A 380 5.59 -0.48 26.26
N GLY A 381 4.90 -1.57 26.66
CA GLY A 381 5.53 -2.70 27.34
C GLY A 381 6.62 -3.40 26.52
N GLU A 382 6.51 -3.34 25.19
CA GLU A 382 7.45 -3.90 24.21
C GLU A 382 8.46 -2.89 23.67
N LYS A 383 8.72 -1.81 24.43
CA LYS A 383 9.73 -0.77 24.17
C LYS A 383 9.43 0.16 22.99
N TYR A 384 8.21 0.16 22.48
CA TYR A 384 7.78 1.24 21.60
C TYR A 384 7.58 2.51 22.42
N VAL A 385 8.03 3.64 21.88
CA VAL A 385 7.85 4.96 22.47
C VAL A 385 6.79 5.69 21.65
N GLN A 386 5.77 6.22 22.32
CA GLN A 386 4.81 7.09 21.67
C GLN A 386 5.53 8.34 21.14
N TYR A 387 5.39 8.60 19.85
CA TYR A 387 5.97 9.74 19.16
C TYR A 387 4.86 10.73 18.79
N GLY A 388 5.01 11.98 19.23
CA GLY A 388 3.94 12.97 19.14
C GLY A 388 2.74 12.70 20.06
N PRO A 389 1.74 13.60 20.06
CA PRO A 389 0.53 13.44 20.85
C PRO A 389 -0.41 12.39 20.24
N GLU A 390 -1.15 11.70 21.10
CA GLU A 390 -2.36 11.00 20.65
C GLU A 390 -3.42 12.04 20.31
N THR A 391 -4.13 11.81 19.21
CA THR A 391 -5.21 12.67 18.74
C THR A 391 -6.54 11.92 18.81
N ASN A 392 -7.62 12.69 19.02
CA ASN A 392 -8.99 12.20 18.98
C ASN A 392 -9.78 13.09 18.03
N LEU A 393 -10.36 12.48 16.99
CA LEU A 393 -11.30 13.12 16.08
C LEU A 393 -12.60 12.31 16.11
N GLU A 394 -13.62 12.86 16.77
CA GLU A 394 -14.96 12.27 16.90
C GLU A 394 -14.99 10.79 17.32
N GLY A 395 -14.23 10.47 18.36
CA GLY A 395 -14.20 9.12 18.92
C GLY A 395 -13.26 8.16 18.20
N SER A 396 -12.67 8.58 17.07
CA SER A 396 -11.54 7.89 16.46
C SER A 396 -10.23 8.38 17.08
N TYR A 397 -9.31 7.48 17.38
CA TYR A 397 -8.06 7.78 18.11
C TYR A 397 -6.84 7.38 17.29
N PHE A 398 -5.81 8.22 17.30
CA PHE A 398 -4.64 8.02 16.46
C PHE A 398 -3.36 8.32 17.22
N SER A 399 -2.37 7.44 17.09
CA SER A 399 -1.09 7.52 17.78
C SER A 399 0.03 6.98 16.91
N THR A 400 1.25 7.49 17.10
CA THR A 400 2.45 6.97 16.42
C THR A 400 3.38 6.36 17.47
N TYR A 401 3.99 5.21 17.16
CA TYR A 401 4.84 4.44 18.06
C TYR A 401 6.13 4.02 17.35
N ILE A 402 7.28 4.36 17.94
CA ILE A 402 8.59 4.04 17.37
C ILE A 402 9.35 3.09 18.28
N ASN A 403 9.87 2.00 17.70
CA ASN A 403 10.86 1.14 18.34
C ASN A 403 12.23 1.34 17.65
N TYR A 404 13.02 2.27 18.17
CA TYR A 404 14.33 2.60 17.61
C TYR A 404 15.33 1.43 17.58
N SER A 405 15.17 0.45 18.47
CA SER A 405 16.08 -0.71 18.50
C SER A 405 15.73 -1.75 17.42
N ALA A 406 14.46 -1.83 17.04
CA ALA A 406 13.98 -2.68 15.96
C ALA A 406 13.97 -1.95 14.61
N GLY A 407 14.12 -0.62 14.60
CA GLY A 407 14.00 0.19 13.39
C GLY A 407 12.58 0.23 12.85
N ILE A 408 11.56 0.18 13.73
CA ILE A 408 10.14 0.10 13.34
C ILE A 408 9.40 1.39 13.74
N ASN A 409 8.56 1.89 12.83
CA ASN A 409 7.58 2.93 13.04
C ASN A 409 6.16 2.37 12.79
N LEU A 410 5.25 2.59 13.72
CA LEU A 410 3.84 2.19 13.62
C LEU A 410 2.92 3.39 13.78
N ARG A 411 2.09 3.66 12.78
CA ARG A 411 0.90 4.50 12.92
C ARG A 411 -0.26 3.61 13.35
N VAL A 412 -0.79 3.84 14.55
CA VAL A 412 -1.85 3.02 15.16
C VAL A 412 -3.12 3.85 15.33
N SER A 413 -4.20 3.39 14.73
CA SER A 413 -5.46 4.11 14.64
C SER A 413 -6.63 3.23 15.09
N TYR A 414 -7.59 3.81 15.78
CA TYR A 414 -8.92 3.25 15.99
C TYR A 414 -9.93 4.12 15.29
N PHE A 415 -10.67 3.54 14.35
CA PHE A 415 -11.75 4.21 13.64
C PHE A 415 -13.08 3.78 14.25
N ALA A 416 -13.82 4.73 14.80
CA ALA A 416 -15.12 4.48 15.39
C ALA A 416 -16.27 4.51 14.36
N TYR A 417 -16.11 5.29 13.29
CA TYR A 417 -17.18 5.58 12.31
C TYR A 417 -18.52 5.90 12.98
N ALA A 418 -18.47 6.71 14.05
CA ALA A 418 -19.58 6.92 14.98
C ALA A 418 -20.84 7.52 14.33
N HIS A 419 -20.73 8.05 13.12
CA HIS A 419 -21.81 8.70 12.39
C HIS A 419 -22.30 7.87 11.19
N ALA A 420 -21.77 6.67 10.93
CA ALA A 420 -22.15 5.84 9.76
C ALA A 420 -23.67 5.61 9.67
N GLU A 421 -24.30 5.13 10.76
CA GLU A 421 -25.75 4.91 10.82
C GLU A 421 -26.55 6.21 10.65
N ALA A 422 -26.13 7.29 11.33
CA ALA A 422 -26.82 8.57 11.26
C ALA A 422 -26.72 9.25 9.87
N GLN A 423 -25.69 8.90 9.11
CA GLN A 423 -25.43 9.39 7.76
C GLN A 423 -25.93 8.45 6.67
N ASP A 424 -26.55 7.32 7.01
CA ASP A 424 -27.00 6.30 6.04
C ASP A 424 -25.85 5.83 5.14
N VAL A 425 -24.69 5.54 5.77
CA VAL A 425 -23.48 5.07 5.10
C VAL A 425 -23.13 3.67 5.58
N ASP A 426 -23.06 2.74 4.63
CA ASP A 426 -22.65 1.34 4.86
C ASP A 426 -21.14 1.12 4.60
N ASN A 427 -20.65 -0.09 4.88
CA ASN A 427 -19.28 -0.58 4.60
C ASN A 427 -18.14 0.06 5.41
N PHE A 428 -18.44 0.92 6.37
CA PHE A 428 -17.47 1.42 7.35
C PHE A 428 -17.75 0.83 8.72
N VAL A 429 -16.87 -0.07 9.17
CA VAL A 429 -17.00 -0.79 10.44
C VAL A 429 -15.87 -0.40 11.39
N GLU A 430 -16.14 -0.45 12.69
CA GLU A 430 -15.11 -0.19 13.70
C GLU A 430 -13.86 -1.04 13.44
N SER A 431 -12.69 -0.39 13.44
CA SER A 431 -11.44 -1.05 13.10
C SER A 431 -10.26 -0.49 13.88
N ILE A 432 -9.30 -1.37 14.21
CA ILE A 432 -7.94 -0.97 14.59
C ILE A 432 -7.07 -1.13 13.36
N ARG A 433 -6.43 -0.04 12.94
CA ARG A 433 -5.54 0.00 11.77
C ARG A 433 -4.12 0.27 12.20
N ILE A 434 -3.18 -0.39 11.52
CA ILE A 434 -1.75 -0.23 11.75
C ILE A 434 -1.10 -0.01 10.39
N VAL A 435 -0.47 1.15 10.19
CA VAL A 435 0.48 1.33 9.08
C VAL A 435 1.87 1.14 9.66
N ALA A 436 2.58 0.11 9.17
CA ALA A 436 3.91 -0.24 9.62
C ALA A 436 4.94 0.11 8.55
N ASN A 437 6.02 0.76 8.96
CA ASN A 437 7.17 1.05 8.10
C ASN A 437 8.46 0.96 8.93
N THR A 438 9.61 0.89 8.27
CA THR A 438 10.90 1.04 8.92
C THR A 438 11.15 2.51 9.28
N THR A 439 12.00 2.77 10.25
CA THR A 439 12.37 4.15 10.67
C THR A 439 13.16 4.92 9.61
N ASP A 440 13.66 4.23 8.58
CA ASP A 440 14.36 4.79 7.42
C ASP A 440 13.52 4.78 6.13
N GLY A 441 12.28 4.25 6.17
CA GLY A 441 11.40 4.16 5.01
C GLY A 441 10.81 5.51 4.59
N VAL A 442 10.17 6.22 5.52
CA VAL A 442 9.66 7.59 5.34
C VAL A 442 10.09 8.49 6.49
N GLU A 443 10.29 9.76 6.20
CA GLU A 443 10.73 10.74 7.19
C GLU A 443 9.63 10.98 8.24
N THR A 444 10.06 11.08 9.50
CA THR A 444 9.18 11.42 10.62
C THR A 444 9.43 12.88 10.98
N PRO A 445 8.40 13.74 11.07
CA PRO A 445 8.59 15.17 11.29
C PRO A 445 9.16 15.44 12.69
N ASP A 446 9.90 16.54 12.85
CA ASP A 446 10.38 16.99 14.17
C ASP A 446 9.20 17.17 15.13
N THR A 447 9.39 16.74 16.38
CA THR A 447 8.43 16.93 17.47
C THR A 447 7.95 18.36 17.68
N ASP A 448 8.73 19.37 17.29
CA ASP A 448 8.33 20.77 17.33
C ASP A 448 7.10 21.07 16.45
N TYR A 449 6.88 20.30 15.37
CA TYR A 449 5.68 20.40 14.54
C TYR A 449 4.43 19.82 15.22
N TYR A 450 4.56 19.12 16.35
CA TYR A 450 3.41 18.68 17.15
C TYR A 450 3.10 19.61 18.34
N ASN A 451 3.83 20.71 18.49
CA ASN A 451 3.67 21.62 19.62
C ASN A 451 2.62 22.71 19.32
N PRO A 452 1.44 22.73 19.97
CA PRO A 452 0.44 23.79 19.78
C PRO A 452 0.88 25.19 20.27
N LYS A 453 2.04 25.30 20.92
CA LYS A 453 2.56 26.54 21.49
C LYS A 453 3.91 26.91 20.86
N GLN A 454 3.97 26.92 19.53
CA GLN A 454 5.15 27.41 18.82
C GLN A 454 5.38 28.89 19.13
N ALA A 455 6.63 29.23 19.43
CA ALA A 455 7.04 30.61 19.61
C ALA A 455 7.46 31.17 18.25
N TYR A 456 6.81 32.24 17.81
CA TYR A 456 7.16 32.96 16.58
C TYR A 456 6.96 34.47 16.77
N VAL A 457 7.53 35.27 15.87
CA VAL A 457 7.33 36.72 15.84
C VAL A 457 6.27 37.01 14.79
N LYS A 458 5.19 37.68 15.18
CA LYS A 458 4.18 38.13 14.20
C LYS A 458 4.74 39.27 13.35
N MET A 459 4.83 39.02 12.05
CA MET A 459 5.31 39.93 11.01
C MET A 459 4.16 40.45 10.13
N THR A 460 3.12 39.65 9.94
CA THR A 460 1.96 39.98 9.10
C THR A 460 0.67 39.40 9.67
N GLU A 461 -0.47 39.86 9.14
CA GLU A 461 -1.73 39.14 9.28
C GLU A 461 -1.75 37.91 8.37
N THR A 462 -2.41 36.85 8.80
CA THR A 462 -2.57 35.64 8.00
C THR A 462 -3.43 35.89 6.78
N ALA A 463 -3.07 35.25 5.67
CA ALA A 463 -3.87 35.32 4.45
C ALA A 463 -3.92 33.98 3.72
N ILE A 464 -5.06 33.67 3.10
CA ILE A 464 -5.20 32.58 2.14
C ILE A 464 -5.25 33.20 0.75
N THR A 465 -4.36 32.80 -0.14
CA THR A 465 -4.28 33.31 -1.51
C THR A 465 -4.57 32.19 -2.50
N ALA A 466 -5.68 32.31 -3.25
CA ALA A 466 -5.89 31.52 -4.45
C ALA A 466 -4.96 32.02 -5.55
N VAL A 467 -4.06 31.17 -6.02
CA VAL A 467 -3.14 31.48 -7.11
C VAL A 467 -3.88 31.32 -8.42
N LYS A 468 -3.76 32.31 -9.29
CA LYS A 468 -4.37 32.29 -10.60
C LYS A 468 -3.78 31.17 -11.44
N ILE A 469 -4.66 30.33 -11.99
CA ILE A 469 -4.32 29.31 -12.98
C ILE A 469 -4.69 29.82 -14.38
N ASP A 470 -3.77 29.65 -15.33
CA ASP A 470 -4.03 29.89 -16.75
C ASP A 470 -4.86 28.74 -17.34
N TYR A 471 -6.18 28.94 -17.37
CA TYR A 471 -7.14 28.00 -17.94
C TYR A 471 -7.29 28.12 -19.48
N SER A 472 -6.33 28.72 -20.19
CA SER A 472 -6.42 28.87 -21.65
C SER A 472 -6.31 27.53 -22.41
N THR A 473 -5.68 26.51 -21.82
CA THR A 473 -5.49 25.18 -22.44
C THR A 473 -6.03 24.00 -21.61
N GLY A 474 -6.67 24.27 -20.47
CA GLY A 474 -7.39 23.33 -19.60
C GLY A 474 -8.35 24.09 -18.67
N ALA A 475 -9.38 23.47 -18.10
CA ALA A 475 -10.43 24.21 -17.37
C ALA A 475 -10.45 23.98 -15.84
N PHE A 476 -9.42 23.31 -15.31
CA PHE A 476 -9.32 22.77 -13.95
C PHE A 476 -7.88 22.77 -13.46
N GLY A 477 -7.69 22.66 -12.14
CA GLY A 477 -6.40 22.73 -11.44
C GLY A 477 -6.40 23.76 -10.31
N MET A 478 -5.64 23.49 -9.25
CA MET A 478 -5.67 24.29 -8.01
C MET A 478 -4.29 24.57 -7.42
N SER A 479 -4.12 25.78 -6.88
CA SER A 479 -2.94 26.16 -6.10
C SER A 479 -3.29 27.27 -5.12
N TYR A 480 -2.91 27.09 -3.86
CA TYR A 480 -3.15 28.05 -2.80
C TYR A 480 -1.88 28.32 -2.00
N VAL A 481 -1.72 29.57 -1.56
CA VAL A 481 -0.65 29.99 -0.66
C VAL A 481 -1.26 30.53 0.62
N ILE A 482 -0.96 29.91 1.74
CA ILE A 482 -1.31 30.40 3.07
C ILE A 482 -0.10 31.12 3.63
N THR A 483 -0.24 32.43 3.84
CA THR A 483 0.77 33.26 4.51
C THR A 483 0.53 33.21 6.01
N LEU A 484 1.49 32.71 6.77
CA LEU A 484 1.43 32.59 8.22
C LEU A 484 1.82 33.91 8.91
N GLU A 485 1.47 34.06 10.19
CA GLU A 485 1.77 35.30 10.93
C GLU A 485 3.27 35.61 11.03
N ASP A 486 4.14 34.60 10.97
CA ASP A 486 5.60 34.77 10.96
C ASP A 486 6.19 35.12 9.59
N GLY A 487 5.33 35.34 8.57
CA GLY A 487 5.73 35.66 7.20
C GLY A 487 6.19 34.46 6.37
N SER A 488 6.16 33.25 6.92
CA SER A 488 6.41 32.01 6.19
C SER A 488 5.15 31.50 5.48
N PHE A 489 5.29 30.46 4.65
CA PHE A 489 4.23 29.98 3.77
C PHE A 489 3.94 28.49 3.93
N ILE A 490 2.67 28.13 3.79
CA ILE A 490 2.22 26.80 3.39
C ILE A 490 1.70 26.90 1.96
N VAL A 491 2.12 25.98 1.09
CA VAL A 491 1.60 25.87 -0.28
C VAL A 491 0.73 24.62 -0.37
N TYR A 492 -0.46 24.75 -0.94
CA TYR A 492 -1.42 23.67 -1.08
C TYR A 492 -1.67 23.38 -2.56
N ASP A 493 -1.31 22.17 -2.98
CA ASP A 493 -1.12 21.76 -4.37
C ASP A 493 -0.22 22.73 -5.15
N GLY A 494 -0.01 22.43 -6.43
CA GLY A 494 0.80 23.21 -7.34
C GLY A 494 -0.01 23.79 -8.49
N GLY A 495 -1.06 23.11 -8.93
CA GLY A 495 -1.73 23.41 -10.20
C GLY A 495 -1.05 22.68 -11.36
N GLY A 496 -1.65 22.79 -12.55
CA GLY A 496 -1.08 22.31 -13.81
C GLY A 496 -1.95 22.71 -14.99
N ILE A 497 -1.43 22.56 -16.21
CA ILE A 497 -2.20 22.91 -17.42
C ILE A 497 -2.04 21.82 -18.48
N ALA A 498 -3.16 21.36 -19.02
CA ALA A 498 -3.15 20.53 -20.21
C ALA A 498 -2.46 21.28 -21.36
N GLY A 499 -1.48 20.63 -22.01
CA GLY A 499 -0.71 21.22 -23.11
C GLY A 499 0.58 21.94 -22.72
N GLY A 500 0.94 21.96 -21.43
CA GLY A 500 2.32 22.26 -20.98
C GLY A 500 2.77 23.72 -21.12
N ASN A 501 1.90 24.72 -20.93
CA ASN A 501 2.38 26.09 -20.78
C ASN A 501 3.30 26.16 -19.54
N THR A 502 4.58 26.37 -19.81
CA THR A 502 5.69 25.98 -18.93
C THR A 502 5.91 26.93 -17.76
N ASN A 503 5.28 28.11 -17.71
CA ASN A 503 5.77 29.20 -16.84
C ASN A 503 4.94 29.46 -15.57
N GLN A 504 3.88 28.69 -15.26
CA GLN A 504 3.08 28.97 -14.06
C GLN A 504 3.88 28.86 -12.74
N HIS A 505 4.89 28.00 -12.68
CA HIS A 505 5.81 27.96 -11.55
C HIS A 505 6.57 29.28 -11.35
N GLU A 506 6.85 30.04 -12.41
CA GLU A 506 7.43 31.39 -12.32
C GLU A 506 6.41 32.41 -11.79
N TYR A 507 5.11 32.24 -12.09
CA TYR A 507 4.05 33.07 -11.49
C TYR A 507 3.92 32.81 -9.99
N LEU A 508 3.91 31.54 -9.57
CA LEU A 508 3.93 31.19 -8.14
C LEU A 508 5.16 31.78 -7.44
N TRP A 509 6.34 31.67 -8.03
CA TRP A 509 7.56 32.30 -7.50
C TRP A 509 7.39 33.81 -7.31
N ASN A 510 6.86 34.52 -8.31
CA ASN A 510 6.63 35.97 -8.21
C ASN A 510 5.61 36.31 -7.12
N ILE A 511 4.53 35.54 -6.98
CA ILE A 511 3.53 35.73 -5.91
C ILE A 511 4.16 35.54 -4.53
N LEU A 512 4.97 34.50 -4.34
CA LEU A 512 5.70 34.27 -3.09
C LEU A 512 6.64 35.44 -2.77
N ASN A 513 7.34 35.98 -3.76
CA ASN A 513 8.20 37.17 -3.57
C ASN A 513 7.38 38.40 -3.14
N GLU A 514 6.24 38.65 -3.76
CA GLU A 514 5.39 39.79 -3.41
C GLU A 514 4.73 39.65 -2.04
N LEU A 515 4.26 38.44 -1.69
CA LEU A 515 3.73 38.14 -0.36
C LEU A 515 4.81 38.22 0.71
N TYR A 516 6.04 37.78 0.39
CA TYR A 516 7.20 37.93 1.27
C TYR A 516 7.47 39.42 1.54
N LYS A 517 7.58 40.26 0.50
CA LYS A 517 7.81 41.71 0.65
C LYS A 517 6.75 42.37 1.52
N LYS A 518 5.48 42.02 1.32
CA LYS A 518 4.38 42.51 2.15
C LYS A 518 4.55 42.16 3.63
N SER A 519 5.02 40.95 3.91
CA SER A 519 5.27 40.46 5.26
C SER A 519 6.55 41.03 5.90
N HIS A 520 7.45 41.58 5.08
CA HIS A 520 8.79 42.04 5.46
C HIS A 520 9.02 43.53 5.18
N GLU A 521 7.98 44.36 5.32
CA GLU A 521 8.07 45.83 5.16
C GLU A 521 8.69 46.32 3.82
N GLY A 522 8.60 45.49 2.78
CA GLY A 522 9.14 45.77 1.44
C GLY A 522 10.54 45.24 1.17
N ASP A 523 11.18 44.56 2.12
CA ASP A 523 12.50 43.96 1.93
C ASP A 523 12.47 42.81 0.91
N GLU A 524 13.54 42.70 0.11
CA GLU A 524 13.73 41.59 -0.84
C GLU A 524 14.26 40.34 -0.10
N PRO A 525 13.86 39.13 -0.51
CA PRO A 525 14.37 37.91 0.09
C PRO A 525 15.84 37.68 -0.30
N ASP A 526 16.63 37.19 0.66
CA ASP A 526 18.04 36.84 0.47
C ASP A 526 18.40 35.53 1.20
N SER A 527 19.67 35.11 1.18
CA SER A 527 20.09 33.86 1.84
C SER A 527 20.00 33.91 3.37
N SER A 528 19.98 35.10 3.96
CA SER A 528 19.88 35.32 5.41
C SER A 528 18.43 35.41 5.87
N ASN A 529 17.56 35.93 5.01
CA ASN A 529 16.11 35.93 5.20
C ASN A 529 15.40 35.45 3.92
N PRO A 530 15.30 34.13 3.72
CA PRO A 530 14.73 33.56 2.50
C PRO A 530 13.20 33.54 2.53
N ILE A 531 12.59 33.37 1.36
CA ILE A 531 11.22 32.86 1.23
C ILE A 531 11.20 31.48 1.88
N HIS A 532 10.41 31.33 2.94
CA HIS A 532 10.34 30.10 3.71
C HIS A 532 9.01 29.40 3.48
N ILE A 533 9.04 28.33 2.69
CA ILE A 533 7.93 27.38 2.55
C ILE A 533 8.10 26.32 3.63
N ARG A 534 7.28 26.38 4.68
CA ARG A 534 7.32 25.42 5.79
C ARG A 534 6.77 24.06 5.38
N ALA A 535 5.74 24.05 4.54
CA ALA A 535 5.19 22.82 3.98
C ALA A 535 4.61 23.07 2.59
N TRP A 536 4.79 22.09 1.73
CA TRP A 536 4.02 21.94 0.50
C TRP A 536 3.12 20.71 0.67
N ILE A 537 1.82 20.88 0.57
CA ILE A 537 0.85 19.79 0.64
C ILE A 537 0.49 19.37 -0.78
N LEU A 538 0.58 18.09 -1.11
CA LEU A 538 0.00 17.52 -2.33
C LEU A 538 -1.15 16.60 -1.94
N THR A 539 -2.32 16.84 -2.54
CA THR A 539 -3.51 16.02 -2.28
C THR A 539 -3.39 14.65 -2.93
N HIS A 540 -3.08 14.61 -4.22
CA HIS A 540 -2.89 13.39 -5.02
C HIS A 540 -2.11 13.71 -6.30
N GLU A 541 -1.85 12.69 -7.12
CA GLU A 541 -0.93 12.77 -8.26
C GLU A 541 -1.57 13.03 -9.63
N HIS A 542 -2.71 13.73 -9.72
CA HIS A 542 -3.12 14.26 -11.03
C HIS A 542 -2.31 15.50 -11.43
N MET A 543 -2.03 15.60 -12.73
CA MET A 543 -1.11 16.59 -13.29
C MET A 543 -1.48 18.03 -12.92
N ASP A 544 -2.77 18.34 -12.86
CA ASP A 544 -3.29 19.64 -12.47
C ASP A 544 -3.19 19.94 -10.96
N HIS A 545 -2.60 19.04 -10.18
CA HIS A 545 -2.25 19.23 -8.77
C HIS A 545 -0.74 19.32 -8.56
N TYR A 546 0.09 18.48 -9.18
CA TYR A 546 1.53 18.44 -8.84
C TYR A 546 2.48 19.12 -9.85
N MET A 547 2.05 19.40 -11.09
CA MET A 547 2.97 19.78 -12.17
C MET A 547 3.78 21.04 -11.85
N ILE A 548 3.16 22.05 -11.23
CA ILE A 548 3.88 23.27 -10.86
C ILE A 548 4.86 23.05 -9.72
N PHE A 549 4.57 22.15 -8.77
CA PHE A 549 5.52 21.78 -7.73
C PHE A 549 6.81 21.22 -8.33
N THR A 550 6.69 20.30 -9.29
CA THR A 550 7.87 19.68 -9.92
C THR A 550 8.70 20.71 -10.68
N LYS A 551 8.06 21.57 -11.47
CA LYS A 551 8.74 22.67 -12.19
C LYS A 551 9.31 23.74 -11.27
N PHE A 552 8.66 24.01 -10.14
CA PHE A 552 9.17 24.91 -9.13
C PHE A 552 10.47 24.36 -8.51
N CYS A 553 10.49 23.08 -8.14
CA CYS A 553 11.69 22.42 -7.62
C CYS A 553 12.83 22.47 -8.64
N GLU A 554 12.59 22.04 -9.89
CA GLU A 554 13.57 22.06 -10.98
C GLU A 554 14.19 23.45 -11.21
N LYS A 555 13.36 24.51 -11.17
CA LYS A 555 13.76 25.87 -11.54
C LYS A 555 14.35 26.67 -10.39
N PHE A 556 13.71 26.62 -9.23
CA PHE A 556 13.98 27.52 -8.09
C PHE A 556 14.55 26.78 -6.87
N GLY A 557 14.58 25.45 -6.86
CA GLY A 557 15.08 24.67 -5.72
C GLY A 557 16.51 25.00 -5.27
N LYS A 558 17.37 25.43 -6.20
CA LYS A 558 18.75 25.88 -5.91
C LYS A 558 18.91 27.40 -5.73
N ASP A 559 17.83 28.17 -5.78
CA ASP A 559 17.89 29.61 -5.50
C ASP A 559 18.19 29.82 -4.01
N SER A 560 19.23 30.59 -3.69
CA SER A 560 19.64 30.82 -2.29
C SER A 560 18.60 31.57 -1.47
N ARG A 561 17.63 32.20 -2.13
CA ARG A 561 16.50 32.92 -1.52
C ARG A 561 15.34 32.00 -1.15
N LEU A 562 15.41 30.70 -1.44
CA LEU A 562 14.39 29.72 -1.08
C LEU A 562 14.84 28.84 0.08
N ARG A 563 13.98 28.69 1.07
CA ARG A 563 14.00 27.61 2.07
C ARG A 563 12.71 26.81 1.92
N PHE A 564 12.83 25.50 1.77
CA PHE A 564 11.71 24.57 1.71
C PHE A 564 11.96 23.43 2.69
N ASP A 565 11.07 23.25 3.67
CA ASP A 565 11.30 22.27 4.74
C ASP A 565 10.73 20.88 4.39
N MET A 566 9.43 20.78 4.07
CA MET A 566 8.79 19.46 3.89
C MET A 566 7.71 19.41 2.81
N LEU A 567 7.62 18.26 2.14
CA LEU A 567 6.49 17.80 1.36
C LEU A 567 5.59 16.93 2.25
N LEU A 568 4.31 17.28 2.34
CA LEU A 568 3.27 16.49 2.99
C LEU A 568 2.39 15.85 1.91
N ALA A 569 2.43 14.53 1.79
CA ALA A 569 1.61 13.80 0.82
C ALA A 569 1.38 12.35 1.28
N ASN A 570 0.40 11.66 0.72
CA ASN A 570 0.24 10.23 0.92
C ASN A 570 -0.03 9.56 -0.43
N PHE A 571 1.00 8.93 -1.00
CA PHE A 571 0.95 8.29 -2.31
C PHE A 571 0.47 6.83 -2.20
N ALA A 572 -0.47 6.45 -3.07
CA ALA A 572 -0.98 5.09 -3.17
C ALA A 572 -0.04 4.21 -4.01
N SER A 573 0.01 2.90 -3.71
CA SER A 573 0.88 1.97 -4.45
C SER A 573 0.31 1.62 -5.82
N ASP A 574 1.20 1.25 -6.76
CA ASP A 574 0.82 0.70 -8.07
C ASP A 574 -0.16 -0.50 -7.95
N VAL A 575 -0.04 -1.30 -6.89
CA VAL A 575 -0.90 -2.47 -6.65
C VAL A 575 -2.29 -2.04 -6.16
N GLU A 576 -2.36 -1.06 -5.26
CA GLU A 576 -3.64 -0.45 -4.88
C GLU A 576 -4.32 0.22 -6.08
N CYS A 577 -3.53 0.77 -7.00
CA CYS A 577 -4.01 1.43 -8.21
C CYS A 577 -4.31 0.51 -9.40
N TYR A 578 -4.29 -0.82 -9.23
CA TYR A 578 -4.41 -1.76 -10.35
C TYR A 578 -5.73 -1.65 -11.13
N ASN A 579 -6.86 -1.51 -10.43
CA ASN A 579 -8.21 -1.40 -11.01
C ASN A 579 -8.85 -0.02 -10.72
N VAL A 580 -8.00 1.00 -10.66
CA VAL A 580 -8.40 2.39 -10.42
C VAL A 580 -8.60 3.11 -11.75
N TYR A 581 -9.62 3.97 -11.83
CA TYR A 581 -9.79 4.89 -12.93
C TYR A 581 -8.75 6.02 -12.88
N ASN A 582 -8.00 6.17 -13.98
CA ASN A 582 -7.00 7.23 -14.21
C ASN A 582 -5.89 7.31 -13.12
N PRO A 583 -5.16 6.21 -12.83
CA PRO A 583 -4.13 6.20 -11.81
C PRO A 583 -2.85 6.92 -12.28
N GLU A 584 -2.10 7.52 -11.35
CA GLU A 584 -0.81 8.18 -11.61
C GLU A 584 0.18 8.00 -10.46
N SER A 585 1.49 8.01 -10.75
CA SER A 585 2.58 7.84 -9.76
C SER A 585 3.85 8.65 -10.06
N TYR A 586 3.69 9.78 -10.76
CA TYR A 586 4.81 10.62 -11.20
C TYR A 586 5.65 11.19 -10.06
N VAL A 587 5.06 11.80 -9.04
CA VAL A 587 5.80 12.47 -7.95
C VAL A 587 6.52 11.45 -7.11
N GLU A 588 5.81 10.41 -6.65
CA GLU A 588 6.36 9.25 -5.98
C GLU A 588 7.57 8.67 -6.75
N SER A 589 7.39 8.34 -8.04
CA SER A 589 8.45 7.77 -8.88
C SER A 589 9.67 8.69 -9.08
N ASN A 590 9.54 10.00 -8.83
CA ASN A 590 10.59 10.99 -9.04
C ASN A 590 11.01 11.70 -7.75
N LEU A 591 10.58 11.24 -6.57
CA LEU A 591 10.78 11.93 -5.29
C LEU A 591 12.26 12.24 -5.00
N GLU A 592 13.15 11.25 -5.16
CA GLU A 592 14.60 11.44 -4.95
C GLU A 592 15.18 12.51 -5.90
N SER A 593 14.74 12.53 -7.16
CA SER A 593 15.15 13.54 -8.14
C SER A 593 14.66 14.93 -7.74
N LEU A 594 13.41 15.04 -7.29
CA LEU A 594 12.80 16.27 -6.82
C LEU A 594 13.51 16.83 -5.58
N GLN A 595 13.81 15.98 -4.60
CA GLN A 595 14.66 16.34 -3.45
C GLN A 595 16.05 16.81 -3.92
N GLY A 596 16.63 16.15 -4.94
CA GLY A 596 17.91 16.54 -5.54
C GLY A 596 17.92 17.93 -6.19
N TYR A 597 16.77 18.42 -6.67
CA TYR A 597 16.66 19.78 -7.24
C TYR A 597 16.64 20.88 -6.17
N VAL A 598 16.28 20.58 -4.93
CA VAL A 598 16.19 21.57 -3.85
C VAL A 598 17.48 21.60 -3.04
N THR A 599 17.87 22.78 -2.54
CA THR A 599 19.11 22.94 -1.76
C THR A 599 19.01 22.16 -0.45
N ASP A 600 19.86 21.15 -0.29
CA ASP A 600 20.06 20.46 0.97
C ASP A 600 20.64 21.43 2.02
N ARG A 601 19.82 21.78 3.01
CA ARG A 601 20.17 22.71 4.08
C ARG A 601 20.59 22.00 5.36
N ASP A 602 20.24 20.73 5.52
CA ASP A 602 20.47 19.94 6.73
C ASP A 602 21.69 19.00 6.62
N GLY A 603 22.21 18.82 5.41
CA GLY A 603 23.43 18.10 5.08
C GLY A 603 23.24 16.57 5.02
N ASP A 604 22.00 16.11 4.86
CA ASP A 604 21.64 14.68 4.84
C ASP A 604 21.44 14.12 3.42
N GLY A 605 21.67 14.95 2.40
CA GLY A 605 21.53 14.59 0.98
C GLY A 605 20.16 14.90 0.39
N LYS A 606 19.21 15.45 1.16
CA LYS A 606 17.85 15.73 0.72
C LYS A 606 17.57 17.22 0.73
N GLY A 607 16.85 17.71 -0.28
CA GLY A 607 16.50 19.13 -0.37
C GLY A 607 15.28 19.54 0.46
N PHE A 608 14.45 18.57 0.87
CA PHE A 608 13.29 18.71 1.74
C PHE A 608 12.91 17.32 2.29
N ASP A 609 12.22 17.28 3.42
CA ASP A 609 11.68 16.03 4.00
C ASP A 609 10.38 15.61 3.31
N TYR A 610 10.21 14.33 3.00
CA TYR A 610 8.92 13.78 2.59
C TYR A 610 8.23 13.11 3.78
N ILE A 611 7.11 13.68 4.23
CA ILE A 611 6.30 13.09 5.30
C ILE A 611 5.09 12.42 4.65
N LYS A 612 5.05 11.08 4.73
CA LYS A 612 3.84 10.31 4.42
C LYS A 612 2.80 10.58 5.49
N ILE A 613 1.81 11.41 5.16
CA ILE A 613 0.79 11.84 6.13
C ILE A 613 -0.29 10.78 6.31
N HIS A 614 -0.82 10.64 7.53
CA HIS A 614 -1.91 9.71 7.82
C HIS A 614 -3.08 10.41 8.51
N THR A 615 -4.29 9.87 8.34
CA THR A 615 -5.49 10.39 9.04
C THR A 615 -5.26 10.50 10.56
N GLY A 616 -5.75 11.60 11.11
CA GLY A 616 -5.60 11.96 12.52
C GLY A 616 -4.27 12.62 12.87
N GLU A 617 -3.33 12.78 11.95
CA GLU A 617 -2.12 13.57 12.23
C GLU A 617 -2.46 15.06 12.35
N ILE A 618 -1.77 15.73 13.27
CA ILE A 618 -1.95 17.16 13.52
C ILE A 618 -0.59 17.84 13.51
N PHE A 619 -0.43 18.85 12.66
CA PHE A 619 0.78 19.66 12.57
C PHE A 619 0.49 21.10 13.01
N TYR A 620 1.51 21.75 13.58
CA TYR A 620 1.49 23.15 13.96
C TYR A 620 2.62 23.88 13.25
N MET A 621 2.27 25.02 12.65
CA MET A 621 3.19 25.89 11.93
C MET A 621 2.82 27.34 12.20
N ALA A 622 3.61 28.02 13.04
CA ALA A 622 3.30 29.34 13.59
C ALA A 622 1.89 29.38 14.21
N ASN A 623 0.93 30.01 13.52
CA ASN A 623 -0.46 30.16 13.96
C ASN A 623 -1.45 29.19 13.28
N ALA A 624 -0.95 28.27 12.45
CA ALA A 624 -1.75 27.24 11.80
C ALA A 624 -1.76 25.94 12.61
N LYS A 625 -2.94 25.34 12.73
CA LYS A 625 -3.17 23.94 13.10
C LYS A 625 -3.70 23.21 11.87
N MET A 626 -3.00 22.19 11.41
CA MET A 626 -3.37 21.38 10.25
C MET A 626 -3.75 19.98 10.73
N GLU A 627 -4.97 19.54 10.45
CA GLU A 627 -5.49 18.23 10.82
C GLU A 627 -5.72 17.42 9.54
N VAL A 628 -5.09 16.24 9.43
CA VAL A 628 -5.34 15.30 8.33
C VAL A 628 -6.65 14.57 8.64
N LEU A 629 -7.69 14.86 7.87
CA LEU A 629 -9.03 14.29 8.07
C LEU A 629 -9.25 12.98 7.30
N TYR A 630 -8.52 12.74 6.23
CA TYR A 630 -8.70 11.56 5.40
C TYR A 630 -7.46 11.29 4.54
N THR A 631 -7.13 10.02 4.34
CA THR A 631 -6.19 9.49 3.35
C THR A 631 -6.80 8.27 2.66
N HIS A 632 -6.24 7.86 1.51
CA HIS A 632 -6.73 6.71 0.73
C HIS A 632 -6.80 5.40 1.54
N GLU A 633 -5.91 5.27 2.53
CA GLU A 633 -5.80 4.14 3.46
C GLU A 633 -7.10 3.91 4.25
N ASP A 634 -7.95 4.92 4.41
CA ASP A 634 -9.18 4.86 5.19
C ASP A 634 -10.30 4.09 4.47
N ILE A 635 -10.22 3.94 3.14
CA ILE A 635 -11.25 3.26 2.33
C ILE A 635 -11.24 1.75 2.59
N TRP A 636 -10.06 1.16 2.87
CA TRP A 636 -9.93 -0.28 3.10
C TRP A 636 -10.88 -0.78 4.19
N PRO A 637 -11.48 -1.97 4.05
CA PRO A 637 -11.18 -3.02 3.06
C PRO A 637 -11.81 -2.80 1.66
N GLN A 638 -12.52 -1.68 1.43
CA GLN A 638 -13.02 -1.36 0.09
C GLN A 638 -11.86 -0.97 -0.84
N HIS A 639 -12.05 -1.15 -2.14
CA HIS A 639 -11.03 -0.80 -3.15
C HIS A 639 -11.09 0.69 -3.50
N LEU A 640 -9.93 1.25 -3.86
CA LEU A 640 -9.85 2.56 -4.50
C LEU A 640 -10.42 2.40 -5.92
N GLU A 641 -11.52 3.10 -6.23
CA GLU A 641 -12.19 3.00 -7.55
C GLU A 641 -11.74 4.12 -8.49
N TYR A 642 -11.66 5.34 -7.95
CA TYR A 642 -11.26 6.55 -8.66
C TYR A 642 -10.00 7.11 -8.03
N PHE A 643 -9.01 7.43 -8.85
CA PHE A 643 -7.73 7.90 -8.33
C PHE A 643 -7.88 9.19 -7.53
N ASN A 644 -8.87 10.02 -7.85
CA ASN A 644 -9.18 11.24 -7.11
C ASN A 644 -9.54 10.99 -5.63
N ASN A 645 -10.07 9.79 -5.27
CA ASN A 645 -10.27 9.40 -3.87
C ASN A 645 -8.95 9.13 -3.12
N SER A 646 -7.80 9.16 -3.80
CA SER A 646 -6.50 9.17 -3.13
C SER A 646 -6.14 10.53 -2.51
N SER A 647 -6.94 11.57 -2.77
CA SER A 647 -6.77 12.91 -2.20
C SER A 647 -6.65 12.89 -0.68
N SER A 648 -5.54 13.40 -0.17
CA SER A 648 -5.36 13.68 1.27
C SER A 648 -6.08 14.96 1.68
N ILE A 649 -6.93 14.88 2.70
CA ILE A 649 -7.84 15.97 3.09
C ILE A 649 -7.38 16.63 4.36
N PHE A 650 -7.29 17.96 4.33
CA PHE A 650 -6.90 18.75 5.49
C PHE A 650 -8.02 19.65 5.99
N ARG A 651 -8.14 19.73 7.31
CA ARG A 651 -8.73 20.88 7.99
C ARG A 651 -7.60 21.76 8.51
N ILE A 652 -7.53 22.99 8.02
CA ILE A 652 -6.57 23.98 8.50
C ILE A 652 -7.30 25.04 9.31
N THR A 653 -6.95 25.12 10.59
CA THR A 653 -7.41 26.18 11.49
C THR A 653 -6.31 27.23 11.62
N LEU A 654 -6.64 28.47 11.31
CA LEU A 654 -5.74 29.62 11.32
C LEU A 654 -6.17 30.56 12.45
N ASP A 655 -5.31 30.69 13.45
CA ASP A 655 -5.54 31.61 14.57
C ASP A 655 -5.04 33.01 14.21
N SER A 656 -5.90 34.02 14.32
CA SER A 656 -5.47 35.41 14.39
C SER A 656 -5.04 35.71 15.81
N THR A 657 -3.78 36.11 15.99
CA THR A 657 -3.19 36.42 17.30
C THR A 657 -2.71 37.86 17.37
N ASN A 658 -2.43 38.35 18.57
CA ASN A 658 -1.76 39.64 18.74
C ASN A 658 -0.21 39.56 18.69
N GLY A 659 0.34 38.45 18.16
CA GLY A 659 1.77 38.17 18.14
C GLY A 659 2.39 37.82 19.50
N LYS A 660 1.56 37.65 20.54
CA LYS A 660 1.96 37.18 21.88
C LYS A 660 1.32 35.83 22.24
N GLY A 661 0.79 35.11 21.26
CA GLY A 661 0.10 33.83 21.45
C GLY A 661 -1.28 33.95 22.11
N VAL A 662 -1.89 35.14 22.12
CA VAL A 662 -3.29 35.32 22.53
C VAL A 662 -4.15 35.27 21.28
N THR A 663 -4.93 34.20 21.15
CA THR A 663 -5.91 34.02 20.06
C THR A 663 -7.06 35.02 20.23
N GLU A 664 -7.31 35.81 19.20
CA GLU A 664 -8.43 36.74 19.13
C GLU A 664 -9.61 36.13 18.36
N LYS A 665 -9.31 35.36 17.30
CA LYS A 665 -10.28 34.63 16.48
C LYS A 665 -9.61 33.49 15.72
N SER A 666 -10.31 32.39 15.46
CA SER A 666 -9.86 31.29 14.60
C SER A 666 -10.73 31.20 13.35
N HIS A 667 -10.13 30.74 12.26
CA HIS A 667 -10.81 30.48 10.99
C HIS A 667 -10.45 29.09 10.48
N THR A 668 -11.45 28.31 10.08
CA THR A 668 -11.23 26.92 9.66
C THR A 668 -11.56 26.75 8.18
N THR A 669 -10.64 26.14 7.42
CA THR A 669 -10.85 25.77 6.02
C THR A 669 -10.69 24.26 5.85
N ILE A 670 -11.64 23.61 5.16
CA ILE A 670 -11.49 22.22 4.71
C ILE A 670 -11.09 22.20 3.23
N TRP A 671 -10.00 21.50 2.92
CA TRP A 671 -9.44 21.35 1.59
C TRP A 671 -9.74 19.95 1.07
N LEU A 672 -10.68 19.84 0.14
CA LEU A 672 -11.21 18.57 -0.34
C LEU A 672 -10.37 17.94 -1.47
N GLY A 673 -9.39 18.65 -2.04
CA GLY A 673 -8.68 18.19 -3.24
C GLY A 673 -9.68 17.80 -4.32
N ASP A 674 -9.54 16.57 -4.81
CA ASP A 674 -10.47 15.98 -5.76
C ASP A 674 -11.33 14.85 -5.17
N LEU A 675 -11.47 14.78 -3.84
CA LEU A 675 -12.23 13.74 -3.16
C LEU A 675 -13.59 13.48 -3.81
N GLU A 676 -13.91 12.20 -3.99
CA GLU A 676 -15.18 11.78 -4.59
C GLU A 676 -16.08 11.07 -3.59
N ARG A 677 -17.04 10.30 -4.08
CA ARG A 677 -18.15 9.73 -3.30
C ARG A 677 -17.70 8.79 -2.18
N VAL A 678 -16.75 7.90 -2.42
CA VAL A 678 -16.32 6.92 -1.40
C VAL A 678 -15.60 7.62 -0.26
N GLY A 679 -14.68 8.54 -0.57
CA GLY A 679 -14.03 9.38 0.44
C GLY A 679 -15.02 10.30 1.16
N SER A 680 -15.98 10.88 0.44
CA SER A 680 -17.08 11.67 1.01
C SER A 680 -17.88 10.88 2.05
N LYS A 681 -18.26 9.64 1.74
CA LYS A 681 -18.92 8.72 2.66
C LYS A 681 -18.07 8.39 3.88
N CYS A 682 -16.79 8.11 3.69
CA CYS A 682 -15.84 7.86 4.78
C CYS A 682 -15.81 9.04 5.76
N MET A 683 -15.63 10.27 5.26
CA MET A 683 -15.63 11.47 6.09
C MET A 683 -16.96 11.70 6.81
N ARG A 684 -18.10 11.48 6.14
CA ARG A 684 -19.43 11.56 6.76
C ARG A 684 -19.57 10.57 7.90
N ALA A 685 -19.16 9.32 7.69
CA ALA A 685 -19.20 8.26 8.69
C ALA A 685 -18.28 8.55 9.90
N MET A 686 -17.11 9.16 9.66
CA MET A 686 -16.18 9.51 10.74
C MET A 686 -16.64 10.70 11.57
N TYR A 687 -17.14 11.76 10.93
CA TYR A 687 -17.22 13.08 11.57
C TYR A 687 -18.62 13.67 11.68
N GLY A 688 -19.57 13.25 10.83
CA GLY A 688 -20.95 13.75 10.87
C GLY A 688 -21.06 15.28 10.93
N ASP A 689 -21.84 15.78 11.87
CA ASP A 689 -22.14 17.20 12.07
C ASP A 689 -20.99 18.02 12.65
N THR A 690 -19.86 17.40 12.98
CA THR A 690 -18.65 18.10 13.45
C THR A 690 -17.74 18.55 12.31
N LEU A 691 -18.13 18.27 11.07
CA LEU A 691 -17.41 18.70 9.86
C LEU A 691 -17.42 20.20 9.61
N THR A 692 -18.11 21.00 10.42
CA THR A 692 -18.27 22.44 10.22
C THR A 692 -16.95 23.16 9.97
N ALA A 693 -16.91 24.05 8.97
CA ALA A 693 -15.78 24.92 8.70
C ALA A 693 -16.27 26.27 8.14
N ASP A 694 -15.51 27.34 8.36
CA ASP A 694 -15.85 28.65 7.79
C ASP A 694 -15.72 28.61 6.27
N HIS A 695 -14.70 27.90 5.76
CA HIS A 695 -14.41 27.83 4.34
C HIS A 695 -14.31 26.37 3.85
N VAL A 696 -14.60 26.16 2.57
CA VAL A 696 -14.34 24.89 1.88
C VAL A 696 -13.73 25.14 0.51
N GLN A 697 -12.82 24.27 0.06
CA GLN A 697 -12.48 24.17 -1.36
C GLN A 697 -13.38 23.13 -2.06
N VAL A 698 -13.95 23.50 -3.20
CA VAL A 698 -14.86 22.66 -3.98
C VAL A 698 -14.11 21.48 -4.58
N ALA A 699 -14.49 20.28 -4.16
CA ALA A 699 -13.88 19.04 -4.61
C ALA A 699 -13.93 18.88 -6.13
N HIS A 700 -12.85 18.38 -6.71
CA HIS A 700 -12.75 17.97 -8.11
C HIS A 700 -13.19 19.07 -9.08
N HIS A 701 -12.85 20.32 -8.74
CA HIS A 701 -13.13 21.53 -9.54
C HIS A 701 -14.62 21.77 -9.84
N GLY A 702 -15.54 21.10 -9.13
CA GLY A 702 -16.98 21.08 -9.42
C GLY A 702 -17.39 20.05 -10.48
N TRP A 703 -16.64 18.95 -10.63
CA TRP A 703 -17.04 17.79 -11.41
C TRP A 703 -17.56 16.69 -10.47
N ASN A 704 -17.28 15.42 -10.74
CA ASN A 704 -17.75 14.25 -10.01
C ASN A 704 -17.12 14.07 -8.61
N GLY A 705 -16.98 15.14 -7.83
CA GLY A 705 -16.42 15.16 -6.48
C GLY A 705 -17.34 14.60 -5.39
N VAL A 706 -17.40 15.28 -4.24
CA VAL A 706 -18.12 14.79 -3.05
C VAL A 706 -19.65 14.84 -3.17
N GLU A 707 -20.34 14.21 -2.22
CA GLU A 707 -21.80 14.26 -2.11
C GLU A 707 -22.29 15.59 -1.50
N ALA A 708 -23.53 16.01 -1.82
CA ALA A 708 -24.09 17.27 -1.30
C ALA A 708 -24.20 17.28 0.23
N GLU A 709 -24.46 16.12 0.81
CA GLU A 709 -24.55 15.87 2.23
C GLU A 709 -23.25 16.26 2.95
N LEU A 710 -22.08 16.03 2.33
CA LEU A 710 -20.82 16.46 2.91
C LEU A 710 -20.73 17.99 2.99
N TYR A 711 -21.06 18.70 1.90
CA TYR A 711 -21.09 20.17 1.92
C TYR A 711 -22.10 20.73 2.93
N GLN A 712 -23.25 20.06 3.11
CA GLN A 712 -24.25 20.45 4.09
C GLN A 712 -23.74 20.30 5.54
N LEU A 713 -22.93 19.28 5.83
CA LEU A 713 -22.30 19.10 7.14
C LEU A 713 -21.16 20.11 7.37
N ILE A 714 -20.40 20.43 6.32
CA ILE A 714 -19.36 21.46 6.39
C ILE A 714 -19.98 22.85 6.61
N ALA A 715 -21.13 23.12 6.00
CA ALA A 715 -21.89 24.37 6.10
C ALA A 715 -21.00 25.65 5.97
N PRO A 716 -20.23 25.77 4.88
CA PRO A 716 -19.25 26.84 4.73
C PRO A 716 -19.90 28.21 4.53
N GLU A 717 -19.20 29.28 4.90
CA GLU A 717 -19.51 30.66 4.53
C GLU A 717 -18.75 31.13 3.27
N VAL A 718 -17.55 30.59 3.03
CA VAL A 718 -16.72 30.90 1.86
C VAL A 718 -16.41 29.61 1.10
N VAL A 719 -16.56 29.67 -0.22
CA VAL A 719 -16.28 28.57 -1.13
C VAL A 719 -15.14 28.97 -2.05
N TRP A 720 -14.05 28.23 -2.00
CA TRP A 720 -12.93 28.34 -2.94
C TRP A 720 -13.16 27.35 -4.08
N TRP A 721 -13.42 27.85 -5.28
CA TRP A 721 -13.75 27.00 -6.42
C TRP A 721 -12.58 27.02 -7.41
N PRO A 722 -11.81 25.91 -7.52
CA PRO A 722 -10.58 25.89 -8.30
C PRO A 722 -10.84 25.61 -9.80
N ALA A 723 -11.67 26.43 -10.44
CA ALA A 723 -12.00 26.25 -11.84
C ALA A 723 -12.14 27.57 -12.59
N ALA A 724 -12.25 27.48 -13.91
CA ALA A 724 -12.63 28.62 -14.74
C ALA A 724 -14.08 29.08 -14.48
N SER A 725 -14.37 30.38 -14.55
CA SER A 725 -15.70 30.96 -14.30
C SER A 725 -16.81 30.31 -15.13
N ASN A 726 -16.49 29.85 -16.34
CA ASN A 726 -17.43 29.15 -17.22
C ASN A 726 -17.73 27.72 -16.74
N VAL A 727 -16.79 27.03 -16.08
CA VAL A 727 -17.03 25.73 -15.45
C VAL A 727 -17.97 25.91 -14.28
N TYR A 728 -17.69 26.85 -13.38
CA TYR A 728 -18.60 27.21 -12.29
C TYR A 728 -20.01 27.50 -12.80
N THR A 729 -20.14 28.44 -13.75
CA THR A 729 -21.46 28.82 -14.30
C THR A 729 -22.16 27.63 -14.97
N GLY A 730 -21.39 26.78 -15.67
CA GLY A 730 -21.91 25.61 -16.38
C GLY A 730 -22.34 24.45 -15.48
N ASN A 731 -21.71 24.30 -14.31
CA ASN A 731 -21.98 23.20 -13.38
C ASN A 731 -22.98 23.60 -12.29
N SER A 732 -22.88 24.82 -11.75
CA SER A 732 -23.84 25.35 -10.76
C SER A 732 -25.12 25.94 -11.37
N GLY A 733 -25.20 26.17 -12.68
CA GLY A 733 -26.29 26.93 -13.29
C GLY A 733 -27.61 26.18 -13.56
N ASN A 734 -27.66 24.85 -13.41
CA ASN A 734 -28.87 24.06 -13.70
C ASN A 734 -29.08 22.89 -12.72
N PRO A 735 -30.08 22.97 -11.82
CA PRO A 735 -30.35 21.91 -10.83
C PRO A 735 -30.93 20.63 -11.44
N ASN A 736 -31.38 20.68 -12.70
CA ASN A 736 -32.02 19.57 -13.41
C ASN A 736 -31.10 18.95 -14.48
N ALA A 737 -29.79 19.18 -14.41
CA ALA A 737 -28.86 18.58 -15.36
C ALA A 737 -28.78 17.05 -15.16
N SER A 738 -28.48 16.31 -16.24
CA SER A 738 -28.38 14.84 -16.20
C SER A 738 -27.15 14.33 -15.46
N ALA A 739 -26.07 15.13 -15.44
CA ALA A 739 -24.88 14.84 -14.66
C ALA A 739 -25.16 15.12 -13.18
N TRP A 740 -25.05 14.10 -12.32
CA TRP A 740 -25.45 14.16 -10.92
C TRP A 740 -24.70 15.23 -10.12
N TYR A 741 -23.42 15.46 -10.42
CA TYR A 741 -22.58 16.42 -9.71
C TYR A 741 -23.00 17.87 -9.92
N LYS A 742 -23.62 18.20 -11.06
CA LYS A 742 -24.17 19.55 -11.29
C LYS A 742 -25.29 19.90 -10.31
N LYS A 743 -26.03 18.90 -9.84
CA LYS A 743 -27.02 19.10 -8.77
C LYS A 743 -26.32 19.39 -7.43
N VAL A 744 -25.23 18.70 -7.14
CA VAL A 744 -24.42 18.94 -5.92
C VAL A 744 -23.86 20.36 -5.93
N ASP A 745 -23.25 20.75 -7.04
CA ASP A 745 -22.71 22.08 -7.28
C ASP A 745 -23.75 23.19 -7.18
N TYR A 746 -24.95 22.95 -7.74
CA TYR A 746 -26.09 23.85 -7.58
C TYR A 746 -26.47 24.01 -6.11
N ILE A 747 -26.57 22.90 -5.35
CA ILE A 747 -26.91 22.93 -3.92
C ILE A 747 -25.87 23.75 -3.15
N LEU A 748 -24.58 23.50 -3.38
CA LEU A 748 -23.50 24.25 -2.75
C LEU A 748 -23.59 25.76 -3.05
N ALA A 749 -23.78 26.12 -4.32
CA ALA A 749 -23.78 27.51 -4.75
C ALA A 749 -25.06 28.29 -4.39
N HIS A 750 -26.20 27.61 -4.23
CA HIS A 750 -27.52 28.27 -4.19
C HIS A 750 -28.45 27.85 -3.05
N GLU A 751 -28.25 26.68 -2.42
CA GLU A 751 -29.17 26.16 -1.39
C GLU A 751 -28.57 26.09 0.01
N ILE A 752 -27.24 26.01 0.14
CA ILE A 752 -26.57 26.08 1.43
C ILE A 752 -26.58 27.53 1.94
N ALA A 753 -27.52 27.83 2.82
CA ALA A 753 -27.80 29.20 3.30
C ALA A 753 -26.64 29.89 4.03
N SER A 754 -25.63 29.16 4.49
CA SER A 754 -24.43 29.74 5.10
C SER A 754 -23.50 30.38 4.08
N VAL A 755 -23.52 29.93 2.82
CA VAL A 755 -22.60 30.37 1.77
C VAL A 755 -22.86 31.83 1.41
N LYS A 756 -21.85 32.67 1.62
CA LYS A 756 -21.90 34.12 1.34
C LYS A 756 -21.05 34.49 0.14
N ILE A 757 -19.92 33.80 -0.05
CA ILE A 757 -18.89 34.16 -1.03
C ILE A 757 -18.40 32.91 -1.75
N ILE A 758 -18.30 33.01 -3.08
CA ILE A 758 -17.62 32.03 -3.94
C ILE A 758 -16.48 32.73 -4.64
N ILE A 759 -15.27 32.16 -4.56
CA ILE A 759 -14.02 32.71 -5.13
C ILE A 759 -13.51 31.79 -6.23
N MET A 760 -13.13 32.39 -7.36
CA MET A 760 -12.64 31.69 -8.56
C MET A 760 -11.15 31.94 -8.82
N SER A 761 -10.47 30.94 -9.40
CA SER A 761 -9.01 30.95 -9.60
C SER A 761 -8.55 31.38 -11.01
N ASP A 762 -9.44 31.95 -11.85
CA ASP A 762 -9.18 32.10 -13.30
C ASP A 762 -8.71 33.48 -13.75
N LYS A 763 -9.09 34.55 -13.04
CA LYS A 763 -8.81 35.94 -13.47
C LYS A 763 -7.69 36.61 -12.69
N TYR A 764 -7.68 36.43 -11.37
CA TYR A 764 -6.83 37.18 -10.44
C TYR A 764 -6.24 36.27 -9.37
N ASN A 765 -5.02 36.60 -8.93
CA ASN A 765 -4.54 36.11 -7.64
C ASN A 765 -5.44 36.74 -6.57
N THR A 766 -6.09 35.93 -5.74
CA THR A 766 -7.11 36.42 -4.81
C THR A 766 -6.73 36.08 -3.37
N SER A 767 -6.31 37.09 -2.61
CA SER A 767 -5.92 36.96 -1.20
C SER A 767 -7.06 37.38 -0.26
N MET A 768 -7.40 36.53 0.70
CA MET A 768 -8.28 36.85 1.83
C MET A 768 -7.48 36.94 3.12
N TYR A 769 -7.45 38.13 3.74
CA TYR A 769 -6.80 38.34 5.03
C TYR A 769 -7.74 37.98 6.18
N LEU A 770 -7.19 37.27 7.17
CA LEU A 770 -7.89 36.84 8.37
C LEU A 770 -7.48 37.78 9.50
N THR A 771 -8.37 38.70 9.86
CA THR A 771 -8.11 39.70 10.91
C THR A 771 -8.93 39.42 12.16
N LYS A 772 -8.53 40.00 13.28
CA LYS A 772 -9.26 39.93 14.56
C LYS A 772 -10.71 40.41 14.51
N ASP A 773 -11.02 41.34 13.59
CA ASP A 773 -12.37 41.89 13.42
C ASP A 773 -13.24 41.01 12.50
N GLY A 774 -12.68 39.89 12.04
CA GLY A 774 -13.24 38.94 11.08
C GLY A 774 -12.44 38.90 9.78
N SER A 775 -12.78 37.94 8.91
CA SER A 775 -12.37 37.98 7.51
C SER A 775 -12.91 39.28 6.95
N GLN A 776 -12.02 40.20 6.57
CA GLN A 776 -12.46 41.41 5.92
C GLN A 776 -12.94 41.03 4.53
N TYR A 777 -14.25 40.83 4.41
CA TYR A 777 -14.97 40.71 3.13
C TYR A 777 -14.99 42.02 2.34
N ALA A 778 -14.07 42.95 2.65
CA ALA A 778 -14.01 44.23 2.02
C ALA A 778 -13.63 44.01 0.55
N GLU A 779 -14.54 44.38 -0.35
CA GLU A 779 -14.32 44.45 -1.80
C GLU A 779 -13.05 45.28 -2.16
N ASP A 780 -12.51 46.03 -1.18
CA ASP A 780 -11.32 46.88 -1.23
C ASP A 780 -9.99 46.16 -0.86
N GLU A 781 -10.03 44.93 -0.32
CA GLU A 781 -8.86 44.19 0.20
C GLU A 781 -8.49 42.91 -0.56
N LEU A 782 -9.26 42.52 -1.59
CA LEU A 782 -8.80 41.55 -2.58
C LEU A 782 -7.75 42.27 -3.44
N PHE A 783 -6.62 41.65 -3.75
CA PHE A 783 -5.57 42.27 -4.56
C PHE A 783 -5.05 41.28 -5.59
N ASN A 784 -5.03 41.68 -6.86
CA ASN A 784 -4.21 40.98 -7.85
C ASN A 784 -2.73 41.22 -7.54
N VAL A 785 -2.08 40.23 -6.94
CA VAL A 785 -0.63 40.22 -6.72
C VAL A 785 0.05 40.12 -8.10
N GLY A 786 0.75 41.16 -8.55
CA GLY A 786 1.62 41.11 -9.75
C GLY A 786 1.35 42.08 -10.91
N GLU A 787 0.36 42.98 -10.84
CA GLU A 787 0.19 44.04 -11.86
C GLU A 787 0.18 45.45 -11.24
N THR A 788 0.98 46.35 -11.82
CA THR A 788 1.01 47.78 -11.47
C THR A 788 -0.27 48.47 -11.95
N ALA A 789 -1.28 48.47 -11.08
CA ALA A 789 -2.59 49.11 -11.21
C ALA A 789 -3.60 48.43 -12.16
N ILE A 790 -4.73 47.98 -11.57
CA ILE A 790 -5.98 47.59 -12.25
C ILE A 790 -7.14 48.35 -11.57
N PRO A 791 -8.23 48.73 -12.28
CA PRO A 791 -9.27 49.63 -11.79
C PRO A 791 -10.02 49.11 -10.56
N LYS A 792 -10.63 50.03 -9.79
CA LYS A 792 -11.65 49.72 -8.78
C LYS A 792 -12.64 48.68 -9.33
N TYR A 793 -12.72 47.54 -8.64
CA TYR A 793 -13.32 46.26 -9.02
C TYR A 793 -14.69 46.32 -9.71
N ASP A 794 -14.88 45.40 -10.66
CA ASP A 794 -16.19 44.89 -11.10
C ASP A 794 -16.49 43.63 -10.28
N THR A 795 -17.09 43.82 -9.11
CA THR A 795 -17.37 42.80 -8.09
C THR A 795 -18.23 41.65 -8.62
N ASP A 796 -19.02 41.90 -9.66
CA ASP A 796 -19.91 40.92 -10.30
C ASP A 796 -19.15 39.81 -11.04
N SER A 797 -17.82 39.92 -11.17
CA SER A 797 -16.98 39.02 -11.97
C SER A 797 -16.04 38.11 -11.17
N ILE A 798 -15.93 38.31 -9.84
CA ILE A 798 -14.98 37.64 -8.92
C ILE A 798 -15.71 37.04 -7.71
N ILE A 799 -16.72 37.74 -7.18
CA ILE A 799 -17.47 37.34 -5.98
C ILE A 799 -18.92 37.10 -6.40
N TYR A 800 -19.35 35.84 -6.38
CA TYR A 800 -20.78 35.54 -6.45
C TYR A 800 -21.33 35.57 -5.03
N LYS A 801 -22.30 36.46 -4.79
CA LYS A 801 -23.04 36.50 -3.53
C LYS A 801 -24.02 35.33 -3.54
N GLY A 802 -23.90 34.43 -2.57
CA GLY A 802 -24.90 33.39 -2.31
C GLY A 802 -26.27 34.04 -2.05
N ASN A 803 -27.35 33.35 -2.40
CA ASN A 803 -28.72 33.88 -2.31
C ASN A 803 -29.22 34.05 -0.88
#